data_AF-A0A0V0ZYX8-F1
#
_entry.id   AF-A0A0V0ZYX8-F1
#
_cell.length_a   1.000
_cell.length_b   1.000
_cell.length_c   1.000
_cell.angle_alpha   90.00
_cell.angle_beta   90.00
_cell.angle_gamma   90.00
#
_symmetry.space_group_name_H-M   'P 1'
#
loop_
_entity.id
_entity.type
_entity.pdbx_description
1 polymer ?
#
loop_
_entity_poly.entity_id
_entity_poly.type
_entity_poly.pdbx_seq_one_letter_code
_entity_poly.pdbx_strand_id
1 'polypeptide(L)'
;MEQHLPQHLCHLILTMLMLVCNKLSRAMKIFPRLKISEFLLRRRQYVFCSLVLFGMFLLLRYYFFYPNESSLNDGKCSVVFEHIMQSFKDDADIYDAVIVYADEIADEKPMWLPYTGNGNITVDVFEKGKMYIRGLTGEFLDTGFRPIVDVTLQTQYKSMLGAYIVHFKDGKVVKLQCYDVGDQCVQVVTTYFVHRTRPSVFIQHISISNPTDNTVILHLHRDDDTLQRFTKSRIESQSQVSAFQYTGSANGKVGMSVVLSNFAKLLHVSSKKIEQLLIPSFVTRYTVSEDVNKDQLKSDAVHSTLKAFYTVTALDDYPIIEEHTQAWNQLWNSGLSISYSKAPNGLNGDMINGTMYYILCHYELQSDNSIEFSNRPSHCYSSHSTLLPSKLWAKLNSVSTILSINSLWSYTLVEHGCGNLLLEGATGVVQALLLSFGALKHTAHHLEFDQQPQDLHRDFFFRNIYFTKSTYVNIRIMVNDENRAIMYASVNRTSPAGKELFACDAGCLDPPIELSSSSTLIPVKRTVPATPILYVTDQREHIERLKMSIHVREVANAPAHEHHIIALHKHGHRLGGLPPAFWFSLGVLLILFHLFLIKLIYNEYKSDRKPYPNWRYTFYSNENLYDILGVSRHASLKQIKRAFVDLSKKYHPDVNKGDRTCSSRYVKIVEAYSILSKPESRRKYDAELHAQNYSHENRERPSNKNYQSSYSYGWNYWNPNESPFYYYYYYTRQSTSQAKADDDAADVNVQIIRVVFFATLAGTVLHIQRLRHIRNMEVVDQFNVDSEFYRRTLTPEQNMKRLFGSEE
;
A
#
# COMPACT_ATOMS: atom_id res chain seq x y z
N MET A 1 -4.07 -15.78 -15.74
CA MET A 1 -4.35 -17.10 -15.12
C MET A 1 -4.91 -16.89 -13.71
N GLU A 2 -5.95 -16.06 -13.57
CA GLU A 2 -6.37 -15.45 -12.29
C GLU A 2 -7.90 -15.43 -12.08
N GLN A 3 -8.68 -16.21 -12.83
CA GLN A 3 -10.15 -16.21 -12.72
C GLN A 3 -10.76 -17.39 -11.93
N HIS A 4 -9.95 -18.30 -11.36
CA HIS A 4 -10.47 -19.49 -10.65
C HIS A 4 -10.11 -19.57 -9.14
N LEU A 5 -9.48 -18.54 -8.57
CA LEU A 5 -9.09 -18.53 -7.15
C LEU A 5 -10.27 -18.60 -6.13
N PRO A 6 -11.48 -18.02 -6.38
CA PRO A 6 -12.52 -18.01 -5.34
C PRO A 6 -13.23 -19.37 -5.15
N GLN A 7 -13.31 -20.21 -6.18
CA GLN A 7 -13.98 -21.52 -6.08
C GLN A 7 -13.15 -22.54 -5.28
N HIS A 8 -11.83 -22.54 -5.43
CA HIS A 8 -10.95 -23.46 -4.71
C HIS A 8 -10.84 -23.13 -3.21
N LEU A 9 -10.80 -21.85 -2.85
CA LEU A 9 -10.81 -21.43 -1.44
C LEU A 9 -12.14 -21.79 -0.75
N CYS A 10 -13.26 -21.62 -1.45
CA CYS A 10 -14.58 -21.95 -0.92
C CYS A 10 -14.72 -23.46 -0.67
N HIS A 11 -14.21 -24.29 -1.60
CA HIS A 11 -14.24 -25.75 -1.44
C HIS A 11 -13.33 -26.26 -0.31
N LEU A 12 -12.17 -25.60 -0.09
CA LEU A 12 -11.26 -25.91 1.01
C LEU A 12 -11.86 -25.56 2.39
N ILE A 13 -12.56 -24.43 2.47
CA ILE A 13 -13.22 -23.98 3.71
C ILE A 13 -14.43 -24.88 4.01
N LEU A 14 -15.21 -25.27 2.99
CA LEU A 14 -16.35 -26.18 3.16
C LEU A 14 -15.91 -27.58 3.61
N THR A 15 -14.81 -28.10 3.05
CA THR A 15 -14.26 -29.40 3.42
C THR A 15 -13.67 -29.41 4.83
N MET A 16 -13.00 -28.32 5.24
CA MET A 16 -12.51 -28.16 6.61
C MET A 16 -13.66 -28.07 7.64
N LEU A 17 -14.72 -27.32 7.32
CA LEU A 17 -15.92 -27.23 8.17
C LEU A 17 -16.67 -28.57 8.29
N MET A 18 -16.76 -29.34 7.20
CA MET A 18 -17.35 -30.68 7.20
C MET A 18 -16.51 -31.69 7.98
N LEU A 19 -15.17 -31.62 7.91
CA LEU A 19 -14.26 -32.45 8.71
C LEU A 19 -14.36 -32.16 10.21
N VAL A 20 -14.50 -30.89 10.59
CA VAL A 20 -14.71 -30.47 11.99
C VAL A 20 -16.08 -30.94 12.49
N CYS A 21 -17.14 -30.81 11.69
CA CYS A 21 -18.47 -31.33 12.03
C CYS A 21 -18.51 -32.86 12.16
N ASN A 22 -17.81 -33.60 11.29
CA ASN A 22 -17.75 -35.07 11.37
C ASN A 22 -16.95 -35.57 12.59
N LYS A 23 -15.88 -34.87 12.98
CA LYS A 23 -15.14 -35.17 14.23
C LYS A 23 -15.98 -34.87 15.48
N LEU A 24 -16.74 -33.78 15.48
CA LEU A 24 -17.70 -33.44 16.55
C LEU A 24 -18.87 -34.45 16.64
N SER A 25 -19.37 -34.94 15.50
CA SER A 25 -20.40 -35.99 15.43
C SER A 25 -19.92 -37.33 15.99
N ARG A 26 -18.68 -37.74 15.70
CA ARG A 26 -18.08 -38.97 16.25
C ARG A 26 -17.80 -38.88 17.76
N ALA A 27 -17.45 -37.70 18.27
CA ALA A 27 -17.24 -37.47 19.70
C ALA A 27 -18.53 -37.59 20.54
N MET A 28 -19.71 -37.43 19.93
CA MET A 28 -21.00 -37.52 20.63
C MET A 28 -21.57 -38.95 20.77
N LYS A 29 -20.97 -39.97 20.15
CA LYS A 29 -21.43 -41.38 20.22
C LYS A 29 -20.92 -42.17 21.44
N ILE A 30 -20.19 -41.55 22.37
CA ILE A 30 -19.51 -42.23 23.50
C ILE A 30 -20.29 -42.16 24.83
N PHE A 31 -21.52 -41.66 24.86
CA PHE A 31 -22.33 -41.61 26.10
C PHE A 31 -23.55 -42.55 26.05
N PRO A 32 -23.48 -43.78 26.57
CA PRO A 32 -24.69 -44.52 26.88
C PRO A 32 -25.23 -44.09 28.26
N ARG A 33 -26.55 -43.84 28.29
CA ARG A 33 -27.44 -43.71 29.46
C ARG A 33 -27.31 -42.43 30.29
N LEU A 34 -28.14 -41.42 29.99
CA LEU A 34 -28.58 -40.41 30.96
C LEU A 34 -30.04 -40.00 30.66
N LYS A 35 -30.81 -39.80 31.73
CA LYS A 35 -32.28 -39.79 31.83
C LYS A 35 -32.96 -38.61 31.11
N ILE A 36 -34.19 -38.86 30.66
CA ILE A 36 -35.05 -38.06 29.75
C ILE A 36 -35.73 -36.87 30.46
N SER A 37 -34.98 -35.97 31.10
CA SER A 37 -35.61 -34.76 31.70
C SER A 37 -34.91 -33.42 31.46
N GLU A 38 -33.81 -33.37 30.71
CA GLU A 38 -33.14 -32.10 30.33
C GLU A 38 -33.27 -31.77 28.82
N PHE A 39 -34.24 -32.36 28.12
CA PHE A 39 -34.33 -32.28 26.65
C PHE A 39 -34.91 -30.94 26.13
N LEU A 40 -35.52 -30.10 26.98
CA LEU A 40 -36.25 -28.91 26.53
C LEU A 40 -35.42 -27.62 26.42
N LEU A 41 -34.30 -27.47 27.15
CA LEU A 41 -33.49 -26.24 27.11
C LEU A 41 -32.51 -26.16 25.92
N ARG A 42 -32.09 -27.29 25.34
CA ARG A 42 -31.14 -27.32 24.22
C ARG A 42 -31.71 -26.78 22.91
N ARG A 43 -33.03 -26.88 22.69
CA ARG A 43 -33.65 -26.52 21.40
C ARG A 43 -33.56 -25.02 21.10
N ARG A 44 -33.59 -24.14 22.11
CA ARG A 44 -33.46 -22.69 21.94
C ARG A 44 -32.05 -22.25 21.53
N GLN A 45 -31.00 -22.92 22.02
CA GLN A 45 -29.62 -22.60 21.66
C GLN A 45 -29.28 -23.03 20.23
N TYR A 46 -29.79 -24.20 19.79
CA TYR A 46 -29.62 -24.63 18.40
C TYR A 46 -30.37 -23.74 17.41
N VAL A 47 -31.62 -23.35 17.72
CA VAL A 47 -32.40 -22.45 16.86
C VAL A 47 -31.75 -21.06 16.79
N PHE A 48 -31.24 -20.54 17.90
CA PHE A 48 -30.53 -19.24 17.92
C PHE A 48 -29.23 -19.29 17.12
N CYS A 49 -28.39 -20.33 17.28
CA CYS A 49 -27.18 -20.48 16.47
C CYS A 49 -27.48 -20.67 14.98
N SER A 50 -28.54 -21.42 14.63
CA SER A 50 -28.95 -21.58 13.23
C SER A 50 -29.48 -20.28 12.63
N LEU A 51 -30.24 -19.48 13.38
CA LEU A 51 -30.71 -18.17 12.92
C LEU A 51 -29.57 -17.16 12.77
N VAL A 52 -28.59 -17.17 13.68
CA VAL A 52 -27.40 -16.31 13.58
C VAL A 52 -26.54 -16.72 12.38
N LEU A 53 -26.31 -18.01 12.16
CA LEU A 53 -25.56 -18.50 10.98
C LEU A 53 -26.30 -18.20 9.67
N PHE A 54 -27.63 -18.33 9.65
CA PHE A 54 -28.45 -17.98 8.49
C PHE A 54 -28.46 -16.47 8.22
N GLY A 55 -28.55 -15.65 9.27
CA GLY A 55 -28.42 -14.19 9.16
C GLY A 55 -27.03 -13.76 8.69
N MET A 56 -25.97 -14.40 9.17
CA MET A 56 -24.59 -14.16 8.72
C MET A 56 -24.40 -14.58 7.27
N PHE A 57 -25.02 -15.69 6.84
CA PHE A 57 -25.01 -16.15 5.46
C PHE A 57 -25.76 -15.18 4.52
N LEU A 58 -26.91 -14.63 4.96
CA LEU A 58 -27.63 -13.61 4.21
C LEU A 58 -26.86 -12.29 4.14
N LEU A 59 -26.20 -11.86 5.22
CA LEU A 59 -25.32 -10.69 5.22
C LEU A 59 -24.09 -10.87 4.32
N LEU A 60 -23.45 -12.04 4.39
CA LEU A 60 -22.34 -12.38 3.48
C LEU A 60 -22.80 -12.47 2.04
N ARG A 61 -24.00 -12.99 1.76
CA ARG A 61 -24.59 -12.97 0.42
C ARG A 61 -24.89 -11.54 -0.04
N TYR A 62 -25.42 -10.68 0.83
CA TYR A 62 -25.64 -9.27 0.52
C TYR A 62 -24.32 -8.52 0.25
N TYR A 63 -23.25 -8.83 0.97
CA TYR A 63 -21.97 -8.15 0.81
C TYR A 63 -21.08 -8.70 -0.33
N PHE A 64 -21.17 -10.00 -0.64
CA PHE A 64 -20.34 -10.66 -1.68
C PHE A 64 -21.07 -10.92 -3.00
N PHE A 65 -22.39 -11.07 -2.99
CA PHE A 65 -23.18 -11.46 -4.17
C PHE A 65 -24.19 -10.42 -4.62
N TYR A 66 -24.21 -9.22 -4.03
CA TYR A 66 -24.74 -8.07 -4.74
C TYR A 66 -23.57 -7.52 -5.56
N PRO A 67 -23.53 -7.73 -6.89
CA PRO A 67 -22.72 -6.86 -7.70
C PRO A 67 -23.25 -5.44 -7.46
N ASN A 68 -22.35 -4.46 -7.41
CA ASN A 68 -22.76 -3.12 -7.80
C ASN A 68 -23.23 -3.23 -9.26
N GLU A 69 -24.51 -3.53 -9.47
CA GLU A 69 -25.20 -3.32 -10.73
C GLU A 69 -25.37 -1.80 -10.90
N SER A 70 -24.25 -1.13 -11.15
CA SER A 70 -24.25 0.08 -11.95
C SER A 70 -24.04 -0.37 -13.40
N SER A 71 -25.06 -0.14 -14.23
CA SER A 71 -25.04 -0.01 -15.70
C SER A 71 -25.11 -1.24 -16.64
N LEU A 72 -25.73 -2.36 -16.26
CA LEU A 72 -26.03 -3.43 -17.24
C LEU A 72 -27.35 -3.25 -18.02
N ASN A 73 -27.99 -2.09 -17.91
CA ASN A 73 -29.25 -1.77 -18.61
C ASN A 73 -29.19 -0.55 -19.56
N ASP A 74 -28.02 0.06 -19.79
CA ASP A 74 -27.95 1.28 -20.59
C ASP A 74 -27.45 0.99 -22.01
N GLY A 75 -28.33 1.13 -23.01
CA GLY A 75 -28.07 1.43 -24.44
C GLY A 75 -26.90 0.76 -25.20
N LYS A 76 -27.15 0.37 -26.46
CA LYS A 76 -26.09 -0.01 -27.43
C LYS A 76 -24.95 1.02 -27.53
N CYS A 77 -25.20 2.30 -27.23
CA CYS A 77 -24.20 3.36 -27.30
C CYS A 77 -23.25 3.43 -26.10
N SER A 78 -23.64 2.97 -24.91
CA SER A 78 -22.74 2.91 -23.73
C SER A 78 -21.63 1.88 -23.96
N VAL A 79 -21.98 0.72 -24.52
CA VAL A 79 -21.04 -0.37 -24.84
C VAL A 79 -20.01 0.08 -25.87
N VAL A 80 -20.46 0.84 -26.88
CA VAL A 80 -19.59 1.40 -27.90
C VAL A 80 -18.65 2.46 -27.31
N PHE A 81 -19.17 3.34 -26.46
CA PHE A 81 -18.36 4.33 -25.76
C PHE A 81 -17.30 3.67 -24.87
N GLU A 82 -17.68 2.69 -24.05
CA GLU A 82 -16.77 1.93 -23.19
C GLU A 82 -15.72 1.15 -23.98
N HIS A 83 -16.10 0.58 -25.14
CA HIS A 83 -15.15 -0.12 -26.01
C HIS A 83 -14.06 0.81 -26.56
N ILE A 84 -14.43 2.01 -27.01
CA ILE A 84 -13.46 3.03 -27.46
C ILE A 84 -12.63 3.51 -26.27
N MET A 85 -13.25 3.68 -25.10
CA MET A 85 -12.58 4.15 -23.90
C MET A 85 -11.54 3.15 -23.37
N GLN A 86 -11.71 1.86 -23.63
CA GLN A 86 -10.81 0.81 -23.11
C GLN A 86 -9.35 1.05 -23.50
N SER A 87 -9.05 1.43 -24.75
CA SER A 87 -7.67 1.72 -25.14
C SER A 87 -7.07 2.88 -24.36
N PHE A 88 -7.86 3.93 -24.12
CA PHE A 88 -7.42 5.09 -23.33
C PHE A 88 -7.33 4.77 -21.83
N LYS A 89 -8.13 3.84 -21.32
CA LYS A 89 -8.02 3.33 -19.94
C LYS A 89 -6.72 2.56 -19.76
N ASP A 90 -6.35 1.73 -20.73
CA ASP A 90 -5.08 1.00 -20.72
C ASP A 90 -3.89 1.98 -20.73
N ASP A 91 -3.96 3.06 -21.51
CA ASP A 91 -2.95 4.14 -21.53
C ASP A 91 -2.92 4.94 -20.21
N ALA A 92 -4.08 5.18 -19.59
CA ALA A 92 -4.18 5.86 -18.30
C ALA A 92 -3.62 5.02 -17.15
N ASP A 93 -3.81 3.70 -17.18
CA ASP A 93 -3.29 2.75 -16.19
C ASP A 93 -1.74 2.73 -16.16
N ILE A 94 -1.10 3.05 -17.28
CA ILE A 94 0.37 3.20 -17.38
C ILE A 94 0.84 4.67 -17.30
N TYR A 95 -0.07 5.61 -17.02
CA TYR A 95 0.18 7.05 -16.91
C TYR A 95 0.62 7.76 -18.19
N ASP A 96 0.31 7.20 -19.36
CA ASP A 96 0.55 7.85 -20.66
C ASP A 96 -0.58 8.82 -21.04
N ALA A 97 -1.75 8.68 -20.40
CA ALA A 97 -2.91 9.54 -20.60
C ALA A 97 -3.70 9.81 -19.31
N VAL A 98 -4.59 10.81 -19.37
CA VAL A 98 -5.63 11.08 -18.37
C VAL A 98 -6.96 11.22 -19.07
N ILE A 99 -8.02 10.70 -18.44
CA ILE A 99 -9.40 10.81 -18.89
C ILE A 99 -10.15 11.78 -17.97
N VAL A 100 -10.94 12.66 -18.58
CA VAL A 100 -11.83 13.61 -17.91
C VAL A 100 -13.23 13.42 -18.48
N TYR A 101 -14.15 12.89 -17.68
CA TYR A 101 -15.52 12.64 -18.15
C TYR A 101 -16.32 13.94 -18.22
N ALA A 102 -17.24 14.04 -19.20
CA ALA A 102 -18.07 15.24 -19.36
C ALA A 102 -18.96 15.52 -18.13
N ASP A 103 -19.36 14.48 -17.39
CA ASP A 103 -20.21 14.62 -16.20
C ASP A 103 -19.42 15.15 -14.99
N GLU A 104 -18.15 14.75 -14.83
CA GLU A 104 -17.28 15.25 -13.76
C GLU A 104 -17.12 16.77 -13.82
N ILE A 105 -17.12 17.31 -15.04
CA ILE A 105 -16.99 18.74 -15.34
C ILE A 105 -18.21 19.54 -14.86
N ALA A 106 -19.39 18.93 -14.79
CA ALA A 106 -20.61 19.60 -14.37
C ALA A 106 -20.67 19.79 -12.84
N ASP A 107 -20.08 18.87 -12.08
CA ASP A 107 -20.21 18.81 -10.62
C ASP A 107 -18.94 19.26 -9.85
N GLU A 108 -17.74 19.03 -10.39
CA GLU A 108 -16.46 19.47 -9.80
C GLU A 108 -15.48 19.99 -10.87
N LYS A 109 -14.53 20.87 -10.49
CA LYS A 109 -13.46 21.23 -11.43
C LYS A 109 -12.55 20.01 -11.63
N PRO A 110 -12.38 19.52 -12.87
CA PRO A 110 -11.59 18.32 -13.12
C PRO A 110 -10.14 18.54 -12.68
N MET A 111 -9.42 17.48 -12.32
CA MET A 111 -8.03 17.60 -11.89
C MET A 111 -7.10 18.15 -12.99
N TRP A 112 -7.49 17.94 -14.26
CA TRP A 112 -6.69 18.22 -15.45
C TRP A 112 -7.53 18.99 -16.48
N LEU A 113 -7.00 20.11 -16.97
CA LEU A 113 -7.62 20.90 -18.04
C LEU A 113 -7.18 20.36 -19.41
N PRO A 114 -8.09 20.00 -20.33
CA PRO A 114 -7.74 19.64 -21.70
C PRO A 114 -6.94 20.77 -22.39
N TYR A 115 -5.63 20.58 -22.54
CA TYR A 115 -4.69 21.63 -22.92
C TYR A 115 -3.60 21.07 -23.82
N THR A 116 -3.14 21.84 -24.81
CA THR A 116 -2.04 21.44 -25.71
C THR A 116 -1.17 22.64 -26.06
N GLY A 117 0.11 22.41 -26.34
CA GLY A 117 1.03 23.47 -26.79
C GLY A 117 2.37 22.97 -27.29
N ASN A 118 3.13 23.89 -27.90
CA ASN A 118 4.45 23.63 -28.48
C ASN A 118 5.51 24.67 -28.08
N GLY A 119 5.24 25.50 -27.09
CA GLY A 119 6.12 26.57 -26.62
C GLY A 119 6.01 27.90 -27.36
N ASN A 120 5.40 27.93 -28.54
CA ASN A 120 5.06 29.18 -29.23
C ASN A 120 3.57 29.49 -29.09
N ILE A 121 2.74 28.46 -29.22
CA ILE A 121 1.27 28.51 -29.11
C ILE A 121 0.85 27.51 -28.04
N THR A 122 -0.12 27.91 -27.22
CA THR A 122 -0.87 26.99 -26.38
C THR A 122 -2.37 27.21 -26.55
N VAL A 123 -3.14 26.13 -26.43
CA VAL A 123 -4.59 26.15 -26.62
C VAL A 123 -5.24 25.41 -25.45
N ASP A 124 -6.12 26.12 -24.76
CA ASP A 124 -7.13 25.51 -23.90
C ASP A 124 -8.20 24.93 -24.80
N VAL A 125 -8.37 23.61 -24.79
CA VAL A 125 -9.36 22.89 -25.60
C VAL A 125 -10.74 22.93 -24.95
N PHE A 126 -10.79 23.36 -23.69
CA PHE A 126 -12.00 23.53 -22.90
C PHE A 126 -12.60 24.95 -23.10
N GLU A 127 -13.88 25.14 -22.72
CA GLU A 127 -14.62 26.43 -22.75
C GLU A 127 -14.27 27.44 -23.85
N LYS A 128 -14.87 27.29 -25.03
CA LYS A 128 -14.72 28.17 -26.23
C LYS A 128 -13.33 28.16 -26.88
N GLY A 129 -12.36 27.40 -26.37
CA GLY A 129 -11.11 27.15 -27.10
C GLY A 129 -10.13 28.32 -27.06
N LYS A 130 -9.63 28.75 -25.90
CA LYS A 130 -8.76 29.95 -25.82
C LYS A 130 -7.35 29.66 -26.34
N MET A 131 -6.89 30.48 -27.30
CA MET A 131 -5.51 30.43 -27.78
C MET A 131 -4.63 31.49 -27.12
N TYR A 132 -3.46 31.06 -26.67
CA TYR A 132 -2.41 31.89 -26.10
C TYR A 132 -1.16 31.82 -26.96
N ILE A 133 -0.42 32.93 -27.01
CA ILE A 133 0.87 33.01 -27.70
C ILE A 133 1.95 33.47 -26.74
N ARG A 134 3.18 33.04 -26.99
CA ARG A 134 4.33 33.48 -26.21
C ARG A 134 4.64 34.97 -26.45
N GLY A 135 4.70 35.73 -25.36
CA GLY A 135 5.06 37.14 -25.28
C GLY A 135 6.57 37.37 -25.29
N LEU A 136 6.97 38.62 -25.08
CA LEU A 136 8.38 39.05 -25.18
C LEU A 136 9.21 38.66 -23.97
N THR A 137 8.58 38.58 -22.79
CA THR A 137 9.24 38.19 -21.54
C THR A 137 9.07 36.70 -21.23
N GLY A 138 8.52 35.94 -22.18
CA GLY A 138 8.27 34.50 -22.08
C GLY A 138 6.92 34.12 -21.46
N GLU A 139 6.11 35.10 -21.07
CA GLU A 139 4.74 34.92 -20.60
C GLU A 139 3.81 34.48 -21.73
N PHE A 140 2.71 33.79 -21.42
CA PHE A 140 1.70 33.42 -22.42
C PHE A 140 0.50 34.37 -22.34
N LEU A 141 0.17 34.99 -23.46
CA LEU A 141 -0.83 36.06 -23.57
C LEU A 141 -2.10 35.53 -24.24
N ASP A 142 -3.29 35.78 -23.66
CA ASP A 142 -4.57 35.48 -24.33
C ASP A 142 -4.68 36.37 -25.58
N THR A 143 -4.81 35.73 -26.73
CA THR A 143 -4.93 36.43 -28.02
C THR A 143 -6.32 36.97 -28.28
N GLY A 144 -7.31 36.54 -27.49
CA GLY A 144 -8.72 36.71 -27.78
C GLY A 144 -9.25 35.77 -28.88
N PHE A 145 -8.37 35.18 -29.69
CA PHE A 145 -8.74 34.28 -30.79
C PHE A 145 -9.15 32.89 -30.26
N ARG A 146 -10.18 32.31 -30.91
CA ARG A 146 -10.77 31.00 -30.59
C ARG A 146 -10.77 30.10 -31.83
N PRO A 147 -9.76 29.21 -32.01
CA PRO A 147 -9.60 28.44 -33.25
C PRO A 147 -10.55 27.24 -33.38
N ILE A 148 -11.17 26.79 -32.29
CA ILE A 148 -11.88 25.51 -32.25
C ILE A 148 -13.18 25.59 -33.06
N VAL A 149 -13.38 24.59 -33.92
CA VAL A 149 -14.64 24.36 -34.64
C VAL A 149 -15.48 23.37 -33.83
N ASP A 150 -16.53 23.84 -33.18
CA ASP A 150 -17.47 22.99 -32.48
C ASP A 150 -18.31 22.17 -33.46
N VAL A 151 -18.43 20.87 -33.16
CA VAL A 151 -19.21 19.91 -33.94
C VAL A 151 -20.45 19.53 -33.14
N THR A 152 -21.63 19.80 -33.70
CA THR A 152 -22.91 19.53 -33.03
C THR A 152 -23.82 18.70 -33.94
N LEU A 153 -24.33 17.59 -33.42
CA LEU A 153 -25.29 16.75 -34.15
C LEU A 153 -26.67 17.43 -34.19
N GLN A 154 -27.21 17.65 -35.39
CA GLN A 154 -28.54 18.25 -35.59
C GLN A 154 -29.65 17.20 -35.63
N THR A 155 -29.33 15.97 -36.00
CA THR A 155 -30.25 14.84 -35.95
C THR A 155 -30.71 14.60 -34.51
N GLN A 156 -31.99 14.28 -34.29
CA GLN A 156 -32.51 13.98 -32.94
C GLN A 156 -31.82 12.74 -32.36
N TYR A 157 -31.40 12.85 -31.10
CA TYR A 157 -30.77 11.78 -30.33
C TYR A 157 -31.37 11.70 -28.92
N LYS A 158 -31.29 10.52 -28.28
CA LYS A 158 -31.86 10.28 -26.93
C LYS A 158 -30.93 10.79 -25.83
N SER A 159 -29.65 10.47 -25.94
CA SER A 159 -28.61 10.79 -24.97
C SER A 159 -27.26 10.97 -25.66
N MET A 160 -26.33 11.59 -24.96
CA MET A 160 -24.96 11.80 -25.42
C MET A 160 -23.99 11.51 -24.29
N LEU A 161 -22.97 10.69 -24.57
CA LEU A 161 -21.85 10.42 -23.69
C LEU A 161 -20.62 11.18 -24.20
N GLY A 162 -19.84 11.75 -23.29
CA GLY A 162 -18.69 12.58 -23.63
C GLY A 162 -17.52 12.40 -22.68
N ALA A 163 -16.31 12.47 -23.21
CA ALA A 163 -15.09 12.53 -22.43
C ALA A 163 -13.98 13.27 -23.19
N TYR A 164 -13.06 13.86 -22.42
CA TYR A 164 -11.80 14.38 -22.91
C TYR A 164 -10.66 13.47 -22.45
N ILE A 165 -9.73 13.18 -23.34
CA ILE A 165 -8.53 12.40 -23.08
C ILE A 165 -7.33 13.28 -23.39
N VAL A 166 -6.47 13.49 -22.40
CA VAL A 166 -5.18 14.18 -22.60
C VAL A 166 -4.12 13.10 -22.69
N HIS A 167 -3.59 12.86 -23.89
CA HIS A 167 -2.59 11.82 -24.13
C HIS A 167 -1.20 12.45 -24.12
N PHE A 168 -0.52 12.37 -22.97
CA PHE A 168 0.75 13.06 -22.69
C PHE A 168 1.86 12.64 -23.66
N LYS A 169 1.93 11.33 -23.94
CA LYS A 169 2.96 10.73 -24.78
C LYS A 169 2.89 11.11 -26.25
N ASP A 170 1.67 11.28 -26.74
CA ASP A 170 1.42 11.69 -28.14
C ASP A 170 1.35 13.20 -28.30
N GLY A 171 1.12 13.91 -27.19
CA GLY A 171 0.93 15.35 -27.16
C GLY A 171 -0.41 15.84 -27.71
N LYS A 172 -1.44 14.99 -27.64
CA LYS A 172 -2.76 15.22 -28.22
C LYS A 172 -3.84 15.31 -27.15
N VAL A 173 -4.90 16.04 -27.46
CA VAL A 173 -6.15 16.04 -26.69
C VAL A 173 -7.24 15.44 -27.57
N VAL A 174 -7.96 14.43 -27.09
CA VAL A 174 -9.07 13.78 -27.80
C VAL A 174 -10.38 14.10 -27.10
N LYS A 175 -11.36 14.64 -27.81
CA LYS A 175 -12.75 14.78 -27.38
C LYS A 175 -13.57 13.68 -28.04
N LEU A 176 -14.04 12.73 -27.25
CA LEU A 176 -14.92 11.65 -27.68
C LEU A 176 -16.36 12.02 -27.35
N GLN A 177 -17.24 11.95 -28.35
CA GLN A 177 -18.66 12.17 -28.19
C GLN A 177 -19.43 11.03 -28.87
N CYS A 178 -20.32 10.38 -28.15
CA CYS A 178 -21.15 9.28 -28.64
C CYS A 178 -22.63 9.66 -28.49
N TYR A 179 -23.37 9.71 -29.59
CA TYR A 179 -24.78 10.11 -29.65
C TYR A 179 -25.67 8.89 -29.91
N ASP A 180 -26.68 8.68 -29.06
CA ASP A 180 -27.67 7.62 -29.24
C ASP A 180 -28.77 8.05 -30.22
N VAL A 181 -28.64 7.61 -31.47
CA VAL A 181 -29.56 7.90 -32.58
C VAL A 181 -30.28 6.60 -32.95
N GLY A 182 -31.51 6.43 -32.47
CA GLY A 182 -32.35 5.29 -32.85
C GLY A 182 -31.76 3.93 -32.47
N ASP A 183 -31.17 3.81 -31.27
CA ASP A 183 -30.47 2.61 -30.77
C ASP A 183 -29.21 2.25 -31.59
N GLN A 184 -28.66 3.21 -32.32
CA GLN A 184 -27.35 3.14 -32.97
C GLN A 184 -26.50 4.31 -32.48
N CYS A 185 -25.18 4.12 -32.41
CA CYS A 185 -24.28 5.07 -31.75
C CYS A 185 -23.45 5.84 -32.78
N VAL A 186 -23.81 7.09 -33.04
CA VAL A 186 -23.01 7.97 -33.90
C VAL A 186 -21.83 8.48 -33.09
N GLN A 187 -20.63 8.26 -33.60
CA GLN A 187 -19.40 8.63 -32.91
C GLN A 187 -18.81 9.88 -33.56
N VAL A 188 -18.41 10.85 -32.75
CA VAL A 188 -17.64 12.02 -33.16
C VAL A 188 -16.38 12.07 -32.31
N VAL A 189 -15.24 11.82 -32.93
CA VAL A 189 -13.93 11.83 -32.29
C VAL A 189 -13.17 13.03 -32.84
N THR A 190 -12.89 14.02 -31.98
CA THR A 190 -12.11 15.19 -32.37
C THR A 190 -10.76 15.17 -31.66
N THR A 191 -9.68 15.18 -32.43
CA THR A 191 -8.30 15.24 -31.92
C THR A 191 -7.75 16.64 -32.13
N TYR A 192 -7.21 17.24 -31.08
CA TYR A 192 -6.61 18.57 -31.07
C TYR A 192 -5.13 18.44 -30.74
N PHE A 193 -4.29 19.15 -31.49
CA PHE A 193 -2.89 19.28 -31.13
C PHE A 193 -2.27 20.53 -31.73
N VAL A 194 -1.40 21.17 -30.96
CA VAL A 194 -0.47 22.17 -31.47
C VAL A 194 0.77 21.45 -31.97
N HIS A 195 1.11 21.60 -33.25
CA HIS A 195 2.15 20.81 -33.89
C HIS A 195 3.52 21.05 -33.25
N ARG A 196 4.27 19.98 -32.96
CA ARG A 196 5.45 20.07 -32.10
C ARG A 196 6.68 20.65 -32.81
N THR A 197 6.92 20.19 -34.04
CA THR A 197 8.02 20.64 -34.93
C THR A 197 7.63 21.83 -35.81
N ARG A 198 6.36 22.24 -35.80
CA ARG A 198 5.83 23.32 -36.66
C ARG A 198 5.22 24.40 -35.77
N PRO A 199 6.01 25.41 -35.34
CA PRO A 199 5.63 26.37 -34.32
C PRO A 199 4.32 27.12 -34.56
N SER A 200 3.93 27.28 -35.82
CA SER A 200 2.78 28.09 -36.25
C SER A 200 1.50 27.29 -36.51
N VAL A 201 1.46 25.98 -36.24
CA VAL A 201 0.37 25.11 -36.72
C VAL A 201 -0.44 24.54 -35.55
N PHE A 202 -1.75 24.78 -35.57
CA PHE A 202 -2.74 24.10 -34.72
C PHE A 202 -3.65 23.26 -35.60
N ILE A 203 -3.90 22.01 -35.21
CA ILE A 203 -4.70 21.06 -35.99
C ILE A 203 -5.87 20.56 -35.17
N GLN A 204 -7.04 20.55 -35.80
CA GLN A 204 -8.23 19.86 -35.34
C GLN A 204 -8.60 18.78 -36.36
N HIS A 205 -8.46 17.51 -35.98
CA HIS A 205 -8.82 16.37 -36.81
C HIS A 205 -10.13 15.75 -36.30
N ILE A 206 -11.17 15.74 -37.13
CA ILE A 206 -12.51 15.30 -36.78
C ILE A 206 -12.81 14.01 -37.54
N SER A 207 -13.11 12.93 -36.83
CA SER A 207 -13.55 11.65 -37.38
C SER A 207 -14.98 11.37 -36.94
N ILE A 208 -15.88 11.17 -37.90
CA ILE A 208 -17.29 10.94 -37.65
C ILE A 208 -17.67 9.58 -38.20
N SER A 209 -18.16 8.69 -37.34
CA SER A 209 -18.67 7.37 -37.73
C SER A 209 -20.19 7.39 -37.64
N ASN A 210 -20.86 7.22 -38.79
CA ASN A 210 -22.30 7.06 -38.86
C ASN A 210 -22.67 5.59 -39.12
N PRO A 211 -22.91 4.79 -38.08
CA PRO A 211 -23.39 3.43 -38.25
C PRO A 211 -24.89 3.37 -38.53
N THR A 212 -25.60 4.50 -38.63
CA THR A 212 -27.05 4.49 -38.82
C THR A 212 -27.47 4.16 -40.24
N ASP A 213 -28.74 3.81 -40.43
CA ASP A 213 -29.32 3.53 -41.75
C ASP A 213 -29.70 4.81 -42.52
N ASN A 214 -29.60 5.98 -41.89
CA ASN A 214 -29.93 7.28 -42.46
C ASN A 214 -28.71 8.20 -42.51
N THR A 215 -28.79 9.23 -43.34
CA THR A 215 -27.79 10.31 -43.33
C THR A 215 -27.96 11.15 -42.07
N VAL A 216 -26.86 11.40 -41.36
CA VAL A 216 -26.84 12.31 -40.21
C VAL A 216 -26.25 13.66 -40.60
N ILE A 217 -26.74 14.72 -39.97
CA ILE A 217 -26.33 16.09 -40.28
C ILE A 217 -25.63 16.67 -39.06
N LEU A 218 -24.40 17.14 -39.25
CA LEU A 218 -23.62 17.83 -38.22
C LEU A 218 -23.45 19.30 -38.61
N HIS A 219 -23.60 20.18 -37.63
CA HIS A 219 -23.33 21.60 -37.77
C HIS A 219 -21.94 21.91 -37.19
N LEU A 220 -21.10 22.52 -38.02
CA LEU A 220 -19.75 22.97 -37.69
C LEU A 220 -19.77 24.47 -37.49
N HIS A 221 -19.39 24.92 -36.29
CA HIS A 221 -19.42 26.33 -35.90
C HIS A 221 -18.10 26.74 -35.26
N ARG A 222 -17.55 27.90 -35.66
CA ARG A 222 -16.44 28.55 -34.98
C ARG A 222 -16.90 29.91 -34.47
N ASP A 223 -16.47 30.28 -33.27
CA ASP A 223 -16.70 31.60 -32.67
C ASP A 223 -15.83 32.67 -33.37
N ASP A 224 -16.30 33.11 -34.54
CA ASP A 224 -15.65 34.13 -35.36
C ASP A 224 -15.87 35.56 -34.82
N ASP A 225 -16.71 35.79 -33.79
CA ASP A 225 -16.92 37.12 -33.23
C ASP A 225 -15.63 37.70 -32.63
N THR A 226 -14.76 36.81 -32.18
CA THR A 226 -13.41 37.16 -31.69
C THR A 226 -12.48 37.72 -32.77
N LEU A 227 -12.77 37.46 -34.05
CA LEU A 227 -11.96 37.90 -35.19
C LEU A 227 -12.34 39.30 -35.69
N GLN A 228 -13.41 39.92 -35.18
CA GLN A 228 -13.84 41.27 -35.59
C GLN A 228 -12.78 42.36 -35.31
N ARG A 229 -11.85 42.08 -34.39
CA ARG A 229 -10.73 42.97 -34.02
C ARG A 229 -9.54 42.90 -34.98
N PHE A 230 -9.60 42.02 -35.98
CA PHE A 230 -8.51 41.77 -36.92
C PHE A 230 -8.87 42.26 -38.31
N THR A 231 -7.88 42.79 -39.04
CA THR A 231 -8.05 43.14 -40.45
C THR A 231 -8.13 41.86 -41.26
N LYS A 232 -9.28 41.66 -41.93
CA LYS A 232 -9.57 40.48 -42.76
C LYS A 232 -9.16 40.71 -44.21
N SER A 233 -8.40 39.79 -44.78
CA SER A 233 -8.14 39.69 -46.22
C SER A 233 -8.46 38.27 -46.70
N ARG A 234 -8.99 38.15 -47.92
CA ARG A 234 -9.24 36.85 -48.55
C ARG A 234 -7.97 36.39 -49.25
N ILE A 235 -7.60 35.13 -49.07
CA ILE A 235 -6.52 34.48 -49.80
C ILE A 235 -7.13 33.58 -50.86
N GLU A 236 -6.79 33.84 -52.12
CA GLU A 236 -7.06 32.93 -53.23
C GLU A 236 -5.84 32.00 -53.37
N SER A 237 -6.00 30.76 -52.93
CA SER A 237 -4.96 29.74 -53.08
C SER A 237 -4.98 29.13 -54.48
N GLN A 238 -3.81 28.82 -55.03
CA GLN A 238 -3.69 27.97 -56.23
C GLN A 238 -4.18 26.53 -55.99
N SER A 239 -4.27 26.08 -54.73
CA SER A 239 -4.67 24.72 -54.31
C SER A 239 -6.18 24.51 -54.09
N GLN A 240 -7.04 25.40 -54.61
CA GLN A 240 -8.51 25.38 -54.41
C GLN A 240 -9.01 25.54 -52.96
N VAL A 241 -8.13 25.64 -51.96
CA VAL A 241 -8.52 25.90 -50.57
C VAL A 241 -8.68 27.41 -50.36
N SER A 242 -9.92 27.88 -50.24
CA SER A 242 -10.18 29.26 -49.81
C SER A 242 -9.76 29.43 -48.34
N ALA A 243 -8.97 30.45 -48.03
CA ALA A 243 -8.57 30.77 -46.68
C ALA A 243 -8.80 32.26 -46.38
N PHE A 244 -8.96 32.58 -45.10
CA PHE A 244 -9.04 33.96 -44.63
C PHE A 244 -7.82 34.28 -43.79
N GLN A 245 -7.24 35.44 -44.06
CA GLN A 245 -6.16 35.99 -43.28
C GLN A 245 -6.68 37.09 -42.36
N TYR A 246 -6.19 37.08 -41.13
CA TYR A 246 -6.50 38.04 -40.10
C TYR A 246 -5.18 38.60 -39.54
N THR A 247 -5.07 39.92 -39.39
CA THR A 247 -3.92 40.57 -38.76
C THR A 247 -4.37 41.55 -37.67
N GLY A 248 -3.73 41.50 -36.51
CA GLY A 248 -4.15 42.26 -35.33
C GLY A 248 -3.11 42.22 -34.20
N SER A 249 -3.44 42.80 -33.05
CA SER A 249 -2.55 42.82 -31.87
C SER A 249 -3.26 42.31 -30.62
N ALA A 250 -2.56 41.49 -29.83
CA ALA A 250 -3.09 40.91 -28.58
C ALA A 250 -2.97 41.87 -27.38
N ASN A 251 -1.96 42.76 -27.35
CA ASN A 251 -1.70 43.68 -26.23
C ASN A 251 -1.04 45.01 -26.66
N GLY A 252 -1.10 45.37 -27.95
CA GLY A 252 -0.44 46.55 -28.53
C GLY A 252 1.05 46.37 -28.82
N LYS A 253 1.72 45.41 -28.17
CA LYS A 253 3.17 45.12 -28.33
C LYS A 253 3.46 43.85 -29.11
N VAL A 254 2.55 42.87 -29.07
CA VAL A 254 2.63 41.63 -29.83
C VAL A 254 1.51 41.62 -30.87
N GLY A 255 1.92 41.54 -32.12
CA GLY A 255 1.05 41.36 -33.27
C GLY A 255 0.92 39.89 -33.65
N MET A 256 -0.17 39.55 -34.34
CA MET A 256 -0.47 38.19 -34.78
C MET A 256 -1.04 38.21 -36.20
N SER A 257 -0.59 37.27 -37.02
CA SER A 257 -1.21 36.91 -38.29
C SER A 257 -1.79 35.50 -38.19
N VAL A 258 -3.05 35.36 -38.58
CA VAL A 258 -3.78 34.10 -38.55
C VAL A 258 -4.27 33.78 -39.95
N VAL A 259 -4.06 32.55 -40.42
CA VAL A 259 -4.67 32.03 -41.66
C VAL A 259 -5.56 30.85 -41.30
N LEU A 260 -6.81 30.92 -41.74
CA LEU A 260 -7.85 29.94 -41.41
C LEU A 260 -8.37 29.27 -42.67
N SER A 261 -8.38 27.93 -42.65
CA SER A 261 -8.98 27.11 -43.70
C SER A 261 -10.49 27.26 -43.70
N ASN A 262 -11.11 27.35 -44.88
CA ASN A 262 -12.57 27.30 -45.01
C ASN A 262 -13.08 25.87 -44.87
N PHE A 263 -14.30 25.71 -44.35
CA PHE A 263 -14.95 24.42 -44.15
C PHE A 263 -16.46 24.53 -44.37
N ALA A 264 -17.11 23.41 -44.67
CA ALA A 264 -18.56 23.37 -44.81
C ALA A 264 -19.23 23.51 -43.43
N LYS A 265 -20.17 24.46 -43.29
CA LYS A 265 -20.92 24.67 -42.04
C LYS A 265 -21.88 23.53 -41.71
N LEU A 266 -22.36 22.83 -42.73
CA LEU A 266 -23.22 21.66 -42.60
C LEU A 266 -22.51 20.48 -43.28
N LEU A 267 -22.33 19.41 -42.52
CA LEU A 267 -21.72 18.17 -42.99
C LEU A 267 -22.77 17.07 -43.00
N HIS A 268 -22.94 16.45 -44.17
CA HIS A 268 -23.86 15.33 -44.38
C HIS A 268 -23.07 14.03 -44.41
N VAL A 269 -23.21 13.21 -43.37
CA VAL A 269 -22.52 11.92 -43.28
C VAL A 269 -23.48 10.81 -43.67
N SER A 270 -23.22 10.16 -44.79
CA SER A 270 -24.10 9.10 -45.33
C SER A 270 -24.18 7.91 -44.39
N SER A 271 -25.23 7.10 -44.55
CA SER A 271 -25.39 5.84 -43.82
C SER A 271 -24.17 4.91 -43.99
N LYS A 272 -23.77 4.26 -42.89
CA LYS A 272 -22.63 3.30 -42.80
C LYS A 272 -21.28 3.86 -43.28
N LYS A 273 -21.10 5.18 -43.25
CA LYS A 273 -19.84 5.82 -43.64
C LYS A 273 -19.09 6.41 -42.45
N ILE A 274 -17.78 6.50 -42.64
CA ILE A 274 -16.88 7.28 -41.80
C ILE A 274 -16.42 8.46 -42.66
N GLU A 275 -16.53 9.67 -42.11
CA GLU A 275 -16.05 10.90 -42.73
C GLU A 275 -14.96 11.50 -41.84
N GLN A 276 -13.88 12.00 -42.45
CA GLN A 276 -12.74 12.58 -41.76
C GLN A 276 -12.45 13.98 -42.30
N LEU A 277 -12.18 14.93 -41.41
CA LEU A 277 -11.82 16.30 -41.76
C LEU A 277 -10.63 16.75 -40.94
N LEU A 278 -9.59 17.25 -41.61
CA LEU A 278 -8.47 17.94 -40.98
C LEU A 278 -8.63 19.44 -41.17
N ILE A 279 -8.77 20.18 -40.08
CA ILE A 279 -8.95 21.63 -40.07
C ILE A 279 -7.72 22.27 -39.42
N PRO A 280 -6.74 22.75 -40.23
CA PRO A 280 -5.56 23.43 -39.71
C PRO A 280 -5.81 24.93 -39.57
N SER A 281 -5.27 25.50 -38.49
CA SER A 281 -5.16 26.94 -38.24
C SER A 281 -3.69 27.33 -38.15
N PHE A 282 -3.32 28.40 -38.83
CA PHE A 282 -1.94 28.87 -38.90
C PHE A 282 -1.81 30.19 -38.17
N VAL A 283 -0.85 30.30 -37.26
CA VAL A 283 -0.69 31.46 -36.38
C VAL A 283 0.78 31.83 -36.27
N THR A 284 1.11 33.06 -36.66
CA THR A 284 2.47 33.62 -36.50
C THR A 284 2.39 34.89 -35.69
N ARG A 285 3.29 35.03 -34.71
CA ARG A 285 3.45 36.25 -33.92
C ARG A 285 4.51 37.16 -34.53
N TYR A 286 4.40 38.46 -34.30
CA TYR A 286 5.43 39.44 -34.59
C TYR A 286 5.49 40.50 -33.49
N THR A 287 6.65 41.08 -33.27
CA THR A 287 6.84 42.13 -32.26
C THR A 287 6.56 43.49 -32.86
N VAL A 288 5.71 44.28 -32.23
CA VAL A 288 5.45 45.67 -32.62
C VAL A 288 6.45 46.56 -31.88
N SER A 289 7.52 46.97 -32.56
CA SER A 289 8.48 47.96 -32.05
C SER A 289 8.13 49.36 -32.57
N GLU A 290 8.48 50.41 -31.82
CA GLU A 290 8.34 51.80 -32.26
C GLU A 290 9.36 52.16 -33.36
N ASP A 291 10.53 51.53 -33.34
CA ASP A 291 11.67 51.83 -34.22
C ASP A 291 11.60 51.13 -35.59
N VAL A 292 10.61 50.24 -35.81
CA VAL A 292 10.53 49.39 -37.00
C VAL A 292 9.25 49.70 -37.78
N ASN A 293 9.36 49.71 -39.12
CA ASN A 293 8.22 49.90 -40.00
C ASN A 293 7.16 48.81 -39.73
N LYS A 294 6.03 49.23 -39.13
CA LYS A 294 4.91 48.36 -38.75
C LYS A 294 4.31 47.61 -39.93
N ASP A 295 4.35 48.17 -41.13
CA ASP A 295 3.77 47.55 -42.32
C ASP A 295 4.69 46.46 -42.89
N GLN A 296 6.01 46.65 -42.81
CA GLN A 296 6.98 45.61 -43.17
C GLN A 296 6.85 44.39 -42.24
N LEU A 297 6.80 44.61 -40.92
CA LEU A 297 6.65 43.54 -39.93
C LEU A 297 5.36 42.75 -40.12
N LYS A 298 4.25 43.43 -40.43
CA LYS A 298 2.98 42.79 -40.77
C LYS A 298 3.11 41.95 -42.04
N SER A 299 3.74 42.49 -43.08
CA SER A 299 3.98 41.78 -44.34
C SER A 299 4.83 40.52 -44.16
N ASP A 300 5.88 40.58 -43.35
CA ASP A 300 6.74 39.43 -43.07
C ASP A 300 5.99 38.35 -42.28
N ALA A 301 5.18 38.74 -41.29
CA ALA A 301 4.34 37.82 -40.53
C ALA A 301 3.27 37.16 -41.42
N VAL A 302 2.65 37.93 -42.32
CA VAL A 302 1.73 37.45 -43.34
C VAL A 302 2.42 36.41 -44.23
N HIS A 303 3.60 36.72 -44.75
CA HIS A 303 4.35 35.84 -45.63
C HIS A 303 4.75 34.53 -44.94
N SER A 304 5.24 34.61 -43.70
CA SER A 304 5.58 33.43 -42.89
C SER A 304 4.37 32.54 -42.62
N THR A 305 3.22 33.13 -42.29
CA THR A 305 1.98 32.38 -42.04
C THR A 305 1.46 31.71 -43.31
N LEU A 306 1.53 32.41 -44.45
CA LEU A 306 1.18 31.85 -45.76
C LEU A 306 2.11 30.71 -46.17
N LYS A 307 3.42 30.83 -45.91
CA LYS A 307 4.37 29.74 -46.13
C LYS A 307 3.99 28.50 -45.32
N ALA A 308 3.66 28.67 -44.03
CA ALA A 308 3.18 27.57 -43.19
C ALA A 308 1.90 26.94 -43.76
N PHE A 309 0.94 27.77 -44.19
CA PHE A 309 -0.29 27.32 -44.85
C PHE A 309 -0.03 26.45 -46.09
N TYR A 310 0.78 26.93 -47.04
CA TYR A 310 1.07 26.18 -48.27
C TYR A 310 1.85 24.89 -48.02
N THR A 311 2.77 24.88 -47.05
CA THR A 311 3.56 23.69 -46.74
C THR A 311 2.74 22.57 -46.10
N VAL A 312 1.72 22.90 -45.29
CA VAL A 312 0.88 21.91 -44.61
C VAL A 312 -0.28 21.47 -45.51
N THR A 313 -0.91 22.38 -46.23
CA THR A 313 -2.04 22.05 -47.13
C THR A 313 -1.62 21.28 -48.39
N ALA A 314 -0.32 21.18 -48.67
CA ALA A 314 0.23 20.37 -49.76
C ALA A 314 0.54 18.92 -49.35
N LEU A 315 0.39 18.57 -48.07
CA LEU A 315 0.68 17.24 -47.54
C LEU A 315 -0.63 16.49 -47.22
N ASP A 316 -0.56 15.17 -47.24
CA ASP A 316 -1.65 14.32 -46.73
C ASP A 316 -1.75 14.43 -45.19
N ASP A 317 -2.93 14.09 -44.65
CA ASP A 317 -3.23 14.21 -43.22
C ASP A 317 -2.34 13.32 -42.33
N TYR A 318 -2.08 12.09 -42.77
CA TYR A 318 -1.39 11.08 -41.97
C TYR A 318 0.08 11.45 -41.64
N PRO A 319 0.92 11.86 -42.61
CA PRO A 319 2.28 12.33 -42.33
C PRO A 319 2.37 13.44 -41.28
N ILE A 320 1.41 14.37 -41.26
CA ILE A 320 1.43 15.51 -40.33
C ILE A 320 1.16 15.04 -38.89
N ILE A 321 0.17 14.16 -38.72
CA ILE A 321 -0.14 13.58 -37.40
C ILE A 321 1.02 12.73 -36.90
N GLU A 322 1.64 11.95 -37.78
CA GLU A 322 2.79 11.11 -37.45
C GLU A 322 4.01 11.94 -37.06
N GLU A 323 4.36 12.99 -37.82
CA GLU A 323 5.47 13.91 -37.53
C GLU A 323 5.35 14.50 -36.11
N HIS A 324 4.16 14.97 -35.74
CA HIS A 324 3.88 15.48 -34.39
C HIS A 324 4.05 14.40 -33.31
N THR A 325 3.50 13.21 -33.55
CA THR A 325 3.51 12.10 -32.58
C THR A 325 4.94 11.60 -32.33
N GLN A 326 5.73 11.47 -33.39
CA GLN A 326 7.13 11.06 -33.30
C GLN A 326 7.96 12.09 -32.51
N ALA A 327 7.75 13.38 -32.75
CA ALA A 327 8.44 14.44 -32.02
C ALA A 327 8.14 14.44 -30.51
N TRP A 328 6.91 14.15 -30.10
CA TRP A 328 6.57 13.96 -28.69
C TRP A 328 7.18 12.68 -28.11
N ASN A 329 7.04 11.55 -28.81
CA ASN A 329 7.65 10.28 -28.38
C ASN A 329 9.17 10.40 -28.15
N GLN A 330 9.87 11.19 -28.96
CA GLN A 330 11.29 11.46 -28.78
C GLN A 330 11.60 12.16 -27.44
N LEU A 331 10.76 13.09 -26.98
CA LEU A 331 10.93 13.75 -25.67
C LEU A 331 10.74 12.77 -24.51
N TRP A 332 9.84 11.80 -24.65
CA TRP A 332 9.54 10.78 -23.64
C TRP A 332 10.54 9.62 -23.59
N ASN A 333 11.51 9.57 -24.51
CA ASN A 333 12.63 8.63 -24.44
C ASN A 333 13.41 8.80 -23.14
N SER A 334 13.54 10.03 -22.65
CA SER A 334 14.07 10.35 -21.33
C SER A 334 12.92 10.59 -20.35
N GLY A 335 13.07 10.12 -19.12
CA GLY A 335 12.01 10.28 -18.12
C GLY A 335 12.19 9.40 -16.90
N LEU A 336 11.23 9.52 -15.98
CA LEU A 336 11.17 8.76 -14.74
C LEU A 336 9.96 7.83 -14.77
N SER A 337 10.17 6.55 -14.45
CA SER A 337 9.07 5.68 -14.00
C SER A 337 9.17 5.46 -12.51
N ILE A 338 8.03 5.44 -11.84
CA ILE A 338 7.91 5.20 -10.40
C ILE A 338 6.82 4.16 -10.16
N SER A 339 7.07 3.21 -9.26
CA SER A 339 6.06 2.22 -8.84
C SER A 339 4.85 2.89 -8.20
N TYR A 340 3.63 2.44 -8.49
CA TYR A 340 2.40 3.03 -7.94
C TYR A 340 2.37 2.97 -6.41
N SER A 341 2.01 4.09 -5.79
CA SER A 341 1.84 4.26 -4.37
C SER A 341 0.37 4.40 -4.02
N LYS A 342 -0.11 3.54 -3.12
CA LYS A 342 -1.43 3.63 -2.50
C LYS A 342 -1.46 4.50 -1.24
N ALA A 343 -0.30 5.06 -0.84
CA ALA A 343 -0.23 5.98 0.28
C ALA A 343 -1.10 7.22 0.01
N PRO A 344 -1.79 7.77 1.02
CA PRO A 344 -2.57 9.00 0.85
C PRO A 344 -1.65 10.14 0.41
N ASN A 345 -2.07 10.91 -0.60
CA ASN A 345 -1.28 11.97 -1.24
C ASN A 345 0.08 11.52 -1.81
N GLY A 346 0.27 10.23 -2.05
CA GLY A 346 1.50 9.71 -2.67
C GLY A 346 1.62 10.20 -4.12
N LEU A 347 2.75 10.83 -4.45
CA LEU A 347 3.04 11.25 -5.83
C LEU A 347 3.17 10.02 -6.74
N ASN A 348 2.40 9.97 -7.82
CA ASN A 348 2.35 8.87 -8.77
C ASN A 348 2.67 9.34 -10.19
N GLY A 349 2.76 8.39 -11.12
CA GLY A 349 3.15 8.65 -12.50
C GLY A 349 2.21 9.59 -13.24
N ASP A 350 0.92 9.56 -12.92
CA ASP A 350 -0.10 10.49 -13.45
C ASP A 350 0.25 11.95 -13.16
N MET A 351 0.59 12.27 -11.91
CA MET A 351 0.97 13.63 -11.52
C MET A 351 2.32 14.04 -12.12
N ILE A 352 3.29 13.12 -12.21
CA ILE A 352 4.63 13.40 -12.76
C ILE A 352 4.56 13.62 -14.26
N ASN A 353 4.01 12.66 -15.02
CA ASN A 353 3.90 12.72 -16.47
C ASN A 353 2.97 13.84 -16.90
N GLY A 354 1.84 14.01 -16.22
CA GLY A 354 0.94 15.14 -16.45
C GLY A 354 1.68 16.46 -16.27
N THR A 355 2.25 16.72 -15.09
CA THR A 355 3.00 17.98 -14.85
C THR A 355 4.09 18.22 -15.90
N MET A 356 4.88 17.19 -16.24
CA MET A 356 5.91 17.27 -17.26
C MET A 356 5.32 17.64 -18.63
N TYR A 357 4.22 17.01 -19.06
CA TYR A 357 3.51 17.35 -20.29
C TYR A 357 3.12 18.83 -20.34
N TYR A 358 2.45 19.35 -19.30
CA TYR A 358 2.02 20.75 -19.27
C TYR A 358 3.20 21.71 -19.28
N ILE A 359 4.31 21.41 -18.58
CA ILE A 359 5.53 22.22 -18.67
C ILE A 359 6.05 22.20 -20.12
N LEU A 360 6.18 21.02 -20.73
CA LEU A 360 6.69 20.87 -22.10
C LEU A 360 5.82 21.56 -23.15
N CYS A 361 4.54 21.78 -22.91
CA CYS A 361 3.69 22.61 -23.78
C CYS A 361 4.14 24.07 -23.89
N HIS A 362 4.98 24.57 -22.97
CA HIS A 362 5.48 25.94 -22.92
C HIS A 362 6.91 26.11 -23.44
N TYR A 363 7.56 25.02 -23.89
CA TYR A 363 8.91 25.06 -24.45
C TYR A 363 8.94 24.54 -25.88
N GLU A 364 9.62 25.28 -26.74
CA GLU A 364 9.79 24.95 -28.15
C GLU A 364 10.75 23.76 -28.32
N LEU A 365 10.51 22.95 -29.35
CA LEU A 365 11.48 21.97 -29.79
C LEU A 365 12.50 22.68 -30.68
N GLN A 366 13.78 22.64 -30.30
CA GLN A 366 14.86 23.19 -31.14
C GLN A 366 15.02 22.35 -32.43
N SER A 367 15.36 23.01 -33.54
CA SER A 367 15.36 22.43 -34.89
C SER A 367 16.45 21.37 -35.12
N ASP A 368 17.51 21.37 -34.33
CA ASP A 368 18.53 20.32 -34.40
C ASP A 368 18.07 19.11 -33.56
N ASN A 369 17.51 18.10 -34.24
CA ASN A 369 17.15 16.81 -33.64
C ASN A 369 18.37 16.05 -33.06
N SER A 370 19.58 16.57 -33.26
CA SER A 370 20.75 16.14 -32.53
C SER A 370 20.72 16.85 -31.18
N ILE A 371 20.54 16.08 -30.11
CA ILE A 371 20.82 16.51 -28.74
C ILE A 371 22.33 16.69 -28.62
N GLU A 372 22.86 17.67 -29.35
CA GLU A 372 24.21 18.15 -29.22
C GLU A 372 24.13 19.35 -28.30
N PHE A 373 23.90 19.08 -27.00
CA PHE A 373 24.23 20.06 -25.98
C PHE A 373 25.67 20.48 -26.28
N SER A 374 25.84 21.73 -26.73
CA SER A 374 27.09 22.19 -27.35
C SER A 374 28.29 21.97 -26.43
N ASN A 375 28.05 21.85 -25.12
CA ASN A 375 28.94 21.25 -24.15
C ASN A 375 28.16 20.52 -23.04
N ARG A 376 28.87 19.64 -22.33
CA ARG A 376 28.43 19.06 -21.05
C ARG A 376 27.93 20.18 -20.12
N PRO A 377 26.74 20.08 -19.48
CA PRO A 377 26.29 21.09 -18.52
C PRO A 377 27.36 21.24 -17.43
N SER A 378 27.90 22.44 -17.27
CA SER A 378 28.93 22.73 -16.27
C SER A 378 28.41 22.50 -14.85
N HIS A 379 27.12 22.79 -14.63
CA HIS A 379 26.42 22.59 -13.38
C HIS A 379 24.90 22.51 -13.59
N CYS A 380 24.23 21.44 -13.15
CA CYS A 380 22.77 21.29 -12.98
C CYS A 380 22.49 19.86 -12.53
N TYR A 381 21.72 19.52 -11.53
CA TYR A 381 20.95 20.30 -10.60
C TYR A 381 21.69 20.38 -9.25
N SER A 382 21.43 21.37 -8.40
CA SER A 382 22.24 21.63 -7.19
C SER A 382 21.47 21.60 -5.85
N SER A 383 20.35 20.88 -5.78
CA SER A 383 19.48 20.83 -4.60
C SER A 383 18.91 19.43 -4.35
N HIS A 384 17.96 19.31 -3.42
CA HIS A 384 17.29 18.05 -3.03
C HIS A 384 16.24 17.61 -4.06
N SER A 385 15.81 16.34 -3.98
CA SER A 385 14.80 15.80 -4.90
C SER A 385 13.56 16.68 -4.94
N THR A 386 13.06 16.95 -6.15
CA THR A 386 11.76 17.59 -6.37
C THR A 386 10.58 16.61 -6.29
N LEU A 387 10.80 15.32 -6.01
CA LEU A 387 9.72 14.35 -5.78
C LEU A 387 9.11 14.44 -4.38
N LEU A 388 9.79 15.11 -3.45
CA LEU A 388 9.36 15.31 -2.05
C LEU A 388 8.49 16.58 -1.82
N PRO A 389 8.73 17.75 -2.45
CA PRO A 389 8.04 19.00 -2.10
C PRO A 389 6.61 19.06 -2.65
N SER A 390 5.62 19.41 -1.82
CA SER A 390 4.20 19.43 -2.19
C SER A 390 3.74 20.60 -3.07
N LYS A 391 4.49 21.72 -3.14
CA LYS A 391 4.05 22.92 -3.87
C LYS A 391 4.28 22.87 -5.38
N LEU A 392 5.21 22.02 -5.84
CA LEU A 392 5.50 21.83 -7.27
C LEU A 392 4.44 20.97 -7.97
N TRP A 393 3.65 20.23 -7.20
CA TRP A 393 2.67 19.24 -7.66
C TRP A 393 1.26 19.70 -7.32
N ALA A 394 0.70 20.59 -8.14
CA ALA A 394 -0.66 21.13 -7.97
C ALA A 394 -1.65 20.55 -8.99
N LYS A 395 -2.95 20.68 -8.70
CA LYS A 395 -4.01 20.38 -9.67
C LYS A 395 -3.92 21.34 -10.86
N LEU A 396 -3.94 20.83 -12.09
CA LEU A 396 -3.76 21.60 -13.32
C LEU A 396 -5.11 21.82 -14.02
N ASN A 397 -6.06 22.40 -13.29
CA ASN A 397 -7.46 22.52 -13.70
C ASN A 397 -7.83 23.87 -14.35
N SER A 398 -6.85 24.78 -14.50
CA SER A 398 -7.06 26.07 -15.12
C SER A 398 -5.78 26.59 -15.76
N VAL A 399 -5.92 27.41 -16.80
CA VAL A 399 -4.77 27.99 -17.50
C VAL A 399 -3.90 28.83 -16.56
N SER A 400 -4.50 29.59 -15.63
CA SER A 400 -3.73 30.39 -14.68
C SER A 400 -2.89 29.53 -13.74
N THR A 401 -3.40 28.39 -13.26
CA THR A 401 -2.64 27.45 -12.45
C THR A 401 -1.53 26.79 -13.24
N ILE A 402 -1.80 26.38 -14.48
CA ILE A 402 -0.81 25.80 -15.40
C ILE A 402 0.37 26.77 -15.61
N LEU A 403 0.08 28.03 -15.95
CA LEU A 403 1.11 29.05 -16.16
C LEU A 403 1.89 29.32 -14.87
N SER A 404 1.22 29.39 -13.72
CA SER A 404 1.88 29.59 -12.42
C SER A 404 2.84 28.45 -12.06
N ILE A 405 2.41 27.20 -12.29
CA ILE A 405 3.23 26.01 -12.05
C ILE A 405 4.41 25.97 -13.02
N ASN A 406 4.20 26.28 -14.30
CA ASN A 406 5.28 26.38 -15.27
C ASN A 406 6.34 27.42 -14.84
N SER A 407 5.91 28.61 -14.39
CA SER A 407 6.82 29.64 -13.86
C SER A 407 7.56 29.18 -12.61
N LEU A 408 6.88 28.49 -11.68
CA LEU A 408 7.49 27.98 -10.45
C LEU A 408 8.56 26.90 -10.75
N TRP A 409 8.29 25.99 -11.67
CA TRP A 409 9.26 25.00 -12.13
C TRP A 409 10.44 25.65 -12.83
N SER A 410 10.19 26.58 -13.76
CA SER A 410 11.26 27.32 -14.44
C SER A 410 12.16 28.03 -13.44
N TYR A 411 11.58 28.74 -12.45
CA TYR A 411 12.34 29.42 -11.41
C TYR A 411 13.19 28.44 -10.58
N THR A 412 12.58 27.35 -10.11
CA THR A 412 13.26 26.31 -9.31
C THR A 412 14.45 25.70 -10.06
N LEU A 413 14.29 25.41 -11.35
CA LEU A 413 15.36 24.83 -12.16
C LEU A 413 16.49 25.83 -12.43
N VAL A 414 16.18 27.10 -12.71
CA VAL A 414 17.19 28.15 -12.95
C VAL A 414 18.01 28.42 -11.69
N GLU A 415 17.36 28.60 -10.54
CA GLU A 415 18.03 28.84 -9.24
C GLU A 415 18.99 27.70 -8.85
N HIS A 416 18.74 26.49 -9.35
CA HIS A 416 19.57 25.31 -9.10
C HIS A 416 20.47 24.92 -10.28
N GLY A 417 20.81 25.90 -11.13
CA GLY A 417 21.87 25.80 -12.14
C GLY A 417 21.43 25.31 -13.52
N CYS A 418 20.17 24.93 -13.71
CA CYS A 418 19.70 24.31 -14.96
C CYS A 418 19.31 25.31 -16.06
N GLY A 419 19.62 26.61 -15.91
CA GLY A 419 19.25 27.65 -16.86
C GLY A 419 19.69 27.38 -18.30
N ASN A 420 20.92 26.88 -18.50
CA ASN A 420 21.41 26.53 -19.84
C ASN A 420 20.58 25.41 -20.48
N LEU A 421 20.15 24.41 -19.72
CA LEU A 421 19.29 23.35 -20.23
C LEU A 421 17.90 23.88 -20.63
N LEU A 422 17.36 24.87 -19.91
CA LEU A 422 16.08 25.48 -20.28
C LEU A 422 16.16 26.28 -21.60
N LEU A 423 17.32 26.86 -21.92
CA LEU A 423 17.55 27.58 -23.18
C LEU A 423 17.61 26.64 -24.39
N GLU A 424 17.96 25.38 -24.19
CA GLU A 424 17.96 24.30 -25.20
C GLU A 424 16.54 23.80 -25.54
N GLY A 425 15.51 24.53 -25.09
CA GLY A 425 14.12 24.21 -25.36
C GLY A 425 13.66 22.94 -24.63
N ALA A 426 12.67 22.29 -25.20
CA ALA A 426 11.96 21.22 -24.50
C ALA A 426 12.82 20.02 -24.14
N THR A 427 13.76 19.64 -25.00
CA THR A 427 14.67 18.52 -24.75
C THR A 427 15.54 18.77 -23.51
N GLY A 428 16.09 19.97 -23.39
CA GLY A 428 16.87 20.35 -22.21
C GLY A 428 16.00 20.47 -20.96
N VAL A 429 14.75 20.94 -21.08
CA VAL A 429 13.79 20.94 -19.96
C VAL A 429 13.50 19.53 -19.44
N VAL A 430 13.31 18.52 -20.31
CA VAL A 430 13.16 17.13 -19.86
C VAL A 430 14.37 16.67 -19.04
N GLN A 431 15.58 16.99 -19.50
CA GLN A 431 16.81 16.65 -18.77
C GLN A 431 16.90 17.39 -17.43
N ALA A 432 16.59 18.68 -17.39
CA ALA A 432 16.58 19.47 -16.15
C ALA A 432 15.58 18.92 -15.12
N LEU A 433 14.36 18.57 -15.57
CA LEU A 433 13.34 17.94 -14.73
C LEU A 433 13.83 16.59 -14.21
N LEU A 434 14.34 15.73 -15.08
CA LEU A 434 14.86 14.40 -14.70
C LEU A 434 15.98 14.50 -13.66
N LEU A 435 16.91 15.44 -13.86
CA LEU A 435 17.99 15.71 -12.90
C LEU A 435 17.43 16.17 -11.55
N SER A 436 16.42 17.05 -11.56
CA SER A 436 15.79 17.53 -10.33
C SER A 436 15.04 16.43 -9.56
N PHE A 437 14.38 15.49 -10.26
CA PHE A 437 13.62 14.41 -9.62
C PHE A 437 14.53 13.51 -8.79
N GLY A 438 15.72 13.20 -9.29
CA GLY A 438 16.69 12.37 -8.59
C GLY A 438 17.65 13.13 -7.69
N ALA A 439 17.61 14.46 -7.60
CA ALA A 439 18.77 15.24 -7.16
C ALA A 439 20.08 14.75 -7.81
N LEU A 440 19.99 14.50 -9.11
CA LEU A 440 21.12 14.09 -9.92
C LEU A 440 21.91 15.36 -10.26
N LYS A 441 23.10 15.49 -9.69
CA LYS A 441 23.96 16.67 -9.89
C LYS A 441 24.92 16.40 -11.04
N HIS A 442 24.66 17.04 -12.16
CA HIS A 442 25.57 17.08 -13.29
C HIS A 442 26.62 18.16 -13.05
N THR A 443 27.89 17.76 -13.13
CA THR A 443 29.05 18.66 -13.10
C THR A 443 29.81 18.59 -14.42
N ALA A 444 30.89 19.37 -14.55
CA ALA A 444 31.80 19.30 -15.69
C ALA A 444 32.54 17.95 -15.83
N HIS A 445 32.66 17.15 -14.78
CA HIS A 445 33.51 15.94 -14.79
C HIS A 445 32.73 14.65 -14.48
N HIS A 446 31.67 14.73 -13.70
CA HIS A 446 30.88 13.56 -13.30
C HIS A 446 29.42 13.89 -13.02
N LEU A 447 28.60 12.86 -12.98
CA LEU A 447 27.21 12.88 -12.52
C LEU A 447 27.17 12.28 -11.12
N GLU A 448 26.52 12.97 -10.18
CA GLU A 448 26.30 12.49 -8.82
C GLU A 448 24.82 12.17 -8.64
N PHE A 449 24.50 11.09 -7.93
CA PHE A 449 23.14 10.84 -7.45
C PHE A 449 23.07 11.15 -5.96
N ASP A 450 22.62 12.34 -5.61
CA ASP A 450 22.64 12.84 -4.24
C ASP A 450 21.30 12.60 -3.50
N GLN A 451 20.81 11.35 -3.57
CA GLN A 451 19.65 10.90 -2.80
C GLN A 451 20.06 10.33 -1.45
N GLN A 452 19.22 10.54 -0.44
CA GLN A 452 19.38 9.84 0.82
C GLN A 452 18.83 8.41 0.68
N PRO A 453 19.57 7.37 1.12
CA PRO A 453 19.10 6.00 1.03
C PRO A 453 17.72 5.73 1.66
N GLN A 454 17.33 6.51 2.68
CA GLN A 454 16.03 6.39 3.34
C GLN A 454 14.85 6.78 2.44
N ASP A 455 15.07 7.63 1.44
CA ASP A 455 14.03 8.10 0.52
C ASP A 455 13.78 7.11 -0.63
N LEU A 456 14.62 6.08 -0.77
CA LEU A 456 14.55 5.06 -1.82
C LEU A 456 13.57 3.91 -1.52
N HIS A 457 12.42 4.23 -0.93
CA HIS A 457 11.42 3.26 -0.46
C HIS A 457 10.44 2.78 -1.55
N ARG A 458 10.70 3.12 -2.82
CA ARG A 458 9.91 2.76 -4.00
C ARG A 458 10.82 2.36 -5.15
N ASP A 459 10.26 1.66 -6.12
CA ASP A 459 10.98 1.40 -7.37
C ASP A 459 10.99 2.65 -8.24
N PHE A 460 12.17 3.05 -8.70
CA PHE A 460 12.39 4.19 -9.59
C PHE A 460 13.18 3.74 -10.82
N PHE A 461 12.89 4.31 -11.98
CA PHE A 461 13.67 4.08 -13.19
C PHE A 461 13.88 5.38 -13.95
N PHE A 462 15.08 5.94 -13.82
CA PHE A 462 15.54 7.10 -14.56
C PHE A 462 16.11 6.62 -15.91
N ARG A 463 15.46 7.01 -16.99
CA ARG A 463 15.81 6.62 -18.36
C ARG A 463 16.51 7.74 -19.09
N ASN A 464 17.55 7.37 -19.83
CA ASN A 464 18.29 8.20 -20.76
C ASN A 464 18.66 9.57 -20.17
N ILE A 465 19.32 9.57 -19.00
CA ILE A 465 19.94 10.77 -18.44
C ILE A 465 21.10 11.16 -19.36
N TYR A 466 21.06 12.35 -19.93
CA TYR A 466 22.13 12.84 -20.79
C TYR A 466 23.43 13.00 -19.99
N PHE A 467 24.54 12.53 -20.55
CA PHE A 467 25.84 12.59 -19.89
C PHE A 467 26.91 13.26 -20.77
N THR A 468 27.15 12.70 -21.96
CA THR A 468 28.06 13.25 -22.97
C THR A 468 27.45 13.09 -24.36
N LYS A 469 28.08 13.69 -25.38
CA LYS A 469 27.68 13.51 -26.78
C LYS A 469 27.59 12.00 -27.09
N SER A 470 26.41 11.54 -27.48
CA SER A 470 26.07 10.13 -27.80
C SER A 470 26.03 9.12 -26.64
N THR A 471 26.09 9.56 -25.38
CA THR A 471 26.06 8.65 -24.22
C THR A 471 25.01 9.07 -23.20
N TYR A 472 24.16 8.13 -22.82
CA TYR A 472 23.13 8.29 -21.81
C TYR A 472 23.27 7.26 -20.69
N VAL A 473 22.89 7.65 -19.48
CA VAL A 473 22.92 6.79 -18.29
C VAL A 473 21.49 6.44 -17.89
N ASN A 474 21.25 5.16 -17.61
CA ASN A 474 20.03 4.68 -17.00
C ASN A 474 20.31 4.24 -15.57
N ILE A 475 19.47 4.68 -14.63
CA ILE A 475 19.57 4.31 -13.21
C ILE A 475 18.24 3.68 -12.80
N ARG A 476 18.29 2.45 -12.30
CA ARG A 476 17.13 1.72 -11.78
C ARG A 476 17.32 1.45 -10.30
N ILE A 477 16.34 1.81 -9.49
CA ILE A 477 16.26 1.50 -8.07
C ILE A 477 15.11 0.53 -7.87
N MET A 478 15.34 -0.54 -7.13
CA MET A 478 14.34 -1.53 -6.78
C MET A 478 14.38 -1.81 -5.28
N VAL A 479 13.21 -1.94 -4.66
CA VAL A 479 13.10 -2.39 -3.28
C VAL A 479 12.87 -3.89 -3.26
N ASN A 480 13.85 -4.64 -2.76
CA ASN A 480 13.78 -6.09 -2.71
C ASN A 480 12.82 -6.62 -1.62
N ASP A 481 12.71 -7.93 -1.51
CA ASP A 481 11.86 -8.61 -0.51
C ASP A 481 12.30 -8.37 0.94
N GLU A 482 13.58 -8.02 1.15
CA GLU A 482 14.11 -7.61 2.45
C GLU A 482 13.84 -6.14 2.78
N ASN A 483 13.04 -5.43 1.96
CA ASN A 483 12.79 -3.99 2.03
C ASN A 483 14.05 -3.14 1.92
N ARG A 484 15.09 -3.61 1.22
CA ARG A 484 16.33 -2.85 0.95
C ARG A 484 16.30 -2.29 -0.47
N ALA A 485 16.74 -1.04 -0.59
CA ALA A 485 16.97 -0.43 -1.90
C ALA A 485 18.22 -1.03 -2.56
N ILE A 486 18.06 -1.44 -3.81
CA ILE A 486 19.12 -1.95 -4.68
C ILE A 486 19.16 -1.07 -5.92
N MET A 487 20.37 -0.71 -6.37
CA MET A 487 20.55 0.17 -7.52
C MET A 487 21.29 -0.55 -8.66
N TYR A 488 20.84 -0.30 -9.87
CA TYR A 488 21.47 -0.74 -11.10
C TYR A 488 21.75 0.45 -12.00
N ALA A 489 22.93 0.47 -12.62
CA ALA A 489 23.30 1.46 -13.62
C ALA A 489 23.63 0.76 -14.95
N SER A 490 23.25 1.39 -16.05
CA SER A 490 23.61 0.95 -17.41
C SER A 490 23.79 2.15 -18.32
N VAL A 491 24.46 1.93 -19.44
CA VAL A 491 24.79 2.98 -20.40
C VAL A 491 24.16 2.67 -21.75
N ASN A 492 23.48 3.65 -22.31
CA ASN A 492 22.98 3.61 -23.67
C ASN A 492 23.88 4.47 -24.56
N ARG A 493 24.51 3.86 -25.57
CA ARG A 493 25.42 4.52 -26.51
C ARG A 493 24.75 4.62 -27.87
N THR A 494 24.58 5.84 -28.38
CA THR A 494 24.05 6.06 -29.75
C THR A 494 25.15 6.05 -30.81
N SER A 495 26.42 6.07 -30.41
CA SER A 495 27.59 5.93 -31.30
C SER A 495 28.58 4.89 -30.76
N PRO A 496 29.20 4.07 -31.64
CA PRO A 496 30.25 3.12 -31.23
C PRO A 496 31.50 3.79 -30.67
N ALA A 497 31.72 5.08 -30.97
CA ALA A 497 32.89 5.85 -30.54
C ALA A 497 32.73 6.52 -29.15
N GLY A 498 31.65 6.23 -28.43
CA GLY A 498 31.43 6.77 -27.08
C GLY A 498 32.48 6.29 -26.08
N LYS A 499 32.95 7.19 -25.22
CA LYS A 499 33.90 6.85 -24.15
C LYS A 499 33.30 5.85 -23.15
N GLU A 500 34.17 5.03 -22.58
CA GLU A 500 33.83 4.18 -21.43
C GLU A 500 33.41 5.06 -20.24
N LEU A 501 32.38 4.62 -19.52
CA LEU A 501 31.92 5.27 -18.30
C LEU A 501 32.30 4.41 -17.10
N PHE A 502 32.77 5.06 -16.05
CA PHE A 502 33.15 4.48 -14.79
C PHE A 502 32.23 4.99 -13.69
N ALA A 503 31.94 4.14 -12.71
CA ALA A 503 31.12 4.47 -11.57
C ALA A 503 31.76 4.05 -10.25
N CYS A 504 31.38 4.74 -9.17
CA CYS A 504 31.64 4.30 -7.81
C CYS A 504 30.42 4.59 -6.93
N ASP A 505 30.27 3.78 -5.88
CA ASP A 505 29.20 3.91 -4.89
C ASP A 505 29.54 4.96 -3.82
N ALA A 506 28.69 5.08 -2.80
CA ALA A 506 28.85 6.09 -1.77
C ALA A 506 30.24 6.01 -1.09
N GLY A 507 30.95 7.14 -1.08
CA GLY A 507 32.30 7.25 -0.52
C GLY A 507 33.42 6.80 -1.46
N CYS A 508 33.12 6.15 -2.58
CA CYS A 508 34.08 5.72 -3.61
C CYS A 508 35.34 5.00 -3.08
N LEU A 509 35.17 4.11 -2.10
CA LEU A 509 36.28 3.38 -1.48
C LEU A 509 36.76 2.20 -2.35
N ASP A 510 35.83 1.57 -3.07
CA ASP A 510 36.10 0.41 -3.93
C ASP A 510 36.71 0.85 -5.28
N PRO A 511 37.38 -0.06 -6.02
CA PRO A 511 37.88 0.25 -7.37
C PRO A 511 36.75 0.70 -8.32
N PRO A 512 37.03 1.58 -9.30
CA PRO A 512 36.03 2.04 -10.26
C PRO A 512 35.38 0.89 -11.03
N ILE A 513 34.06 0.90 -11.12
CA ILE A 513 33.26 -0.08 -11.85
C ILE A 513 33.04 0.44 -13.27
N GLU A 514 33.42 -0.33 -14.28
CA GLU A 514 33.11 0.01 -15.66
C GLU A 514 31.63 -0.28 -15.99
N LEU A 515 30.94 0.70 -16.56
CA LEU A 515 29.53 0.56 -16.94
C LEU A 515 29.39 0.11 -18.40
N SER A 516 28.49 -0.84 -18.62
CA SER A 516 28.16 -1.39 -19.94
C SER A 516 26.69 -1.13 -20.30
N SER A 517 26.27 -1.62 -21.46
CA SER A 517 24.85 -1.65 -21.85
C SER A 517 24.01 -2.60 -20.98
N SER A 518 24.65 -3.60 -20.36
CA SER A 518 23.99 -4.47 -19.39
C SER A 518 23.91 -3.78 -18.03
N SER A 519 22.84 -4.06 -17.28
CA SER A 519 22.62 -3.48 -15.95
C SER A 519 23.64 -3.98 -14.93
N THR A 520 24.52 -3.10 -14.47
CA THR A 520 25.50 -3.37 -13.43
C THR A 520 24.91 -3.05 -12.07
N LEU A 521 24.98 -3.99 -11.13
CA LEU A 521 24.57 -3.82 -9.74
C LEU A 521 25.54 -2.90 -9.00
N ILE A 522 25.03 -1.87 -8.35
CA ILE A 522 25.80 -0.95 -7.50
C ILE A 522 25.16 -0.95 -6.10
N PRO A 523 25.89 -1.30 -5.04
CA PRO A 523 25.33 -1.38 -3.70
C PRO A 523 24.97 0.02 -3.19
N VAL A 524 23.78 0.16 -2.60
CA VAL A 524 23.37 1.41 -1.95
C VAL A 524 23.97 1.44 -0.54
N LYS A 525 24.88 2.39 -0.31
CA LYS A 525 25.59 2.56 0.96
C LYS A 525 25.21 3.89 1.62
N ARG A 526 25.33 3.95 2.94
CA ARG A 526 25.21 5.17 3.77
C ARG A 526 26.57 5.50 4.35
N THR A 527 26.95 6.77 4.26
CA THR A 527 28.25 7.31 4.70
C THR A 527 28.09 8.34 5.82
N VAL A 528 29.15 8.54 6.61
CA VAL A 528 29.23 9.62 7.61
C VAL A 528 30.54 10.39 7.41
N PRO A 529 30.53 11.69 7.04
CA PRO A 529 29.35 12.48 6.63
C PRO A 529 28.68 11.92 5.38
N ALA A 530 27.44 12.33 5.12
CA ALA A 530 26.69 11.86 3.95
C ALA A 530 27.36 12.33 2.65
N THR A 531 27.45 11.40 1.71
CA THR A 531 27.93 11.61 0.34
C THR A 531 26.85 11.12 -0.64
N PRO A 532 26.87 11.60 -1.89
CA PRO A 532 26.13 10.98 -2.99
C PRO A 532 26.26 9.45 -3.02
N ILE A 533 25.18 8.78 -3.41
CA ILE A 533 25.10 7.31 -3.43
C ILE A 533 25.67 6.69 -4.70
N LEU A 534 25.86 7.49 -5.74
CA LEU A 534 26.45 7.10 -7.01
C LEU A 534 27.24 8.27 -7.60
N TYR A 535 28.40 7.96 -8.16
CA TYR A 535 29.17 8.85 -9.04
C TYR A 535 29.38 8.17 -10.38
N VAL A 536 29.24 8.90 -11.49
CA VAL A 536 29.50 8.40 -12.85
C VAL A 536 30.39 9.39 -13.61
N THR A 537 31.49 8.93 -14.20
CA THR A 537 32.44 9.76 -14.98
C THR A 537 32.88 9.08 -16.27
N ASP A 538 33.31 9.84 -17.29
CA ASP A 538 34.05 9.33 -18.46
C ASP A 538 35.58 9.35 -18.26
N GLN A 539 36.05 9.73 -17.08
CA GLN A 539 37.47 9.87 -16.75
C GLN A 539 37.86 8.99 -15.58
N ARG A 540 38.52 7.86 -15.85
CA ARG A 540 38.98 6.94 -14.79
C ARG A 540 39.84 7.63 -13.73
N GLU A 541 40.79 8.46 -14.15
CA GLU A 541 41.65 9.23 -13.25
C GLU A 541 40.86 10.17 -12.32
N HIS A 542 39.71 10.68 -12.76
CA HIS A 542 38.89 11.59 -11.96
C HIS A 542 38.23 10.87 -10.78
N ILE A 543 37.70 9.66 -10.97
CA ILE A 543 37.20 8.86 -9.84
C ILE A 543 38.32 8.51 -8.86
N GLU A 544 39.51 8.14 -9.35
CA GLU A 544 40.64 7.83 -8.47
C GLU A 544 41.07 9.06 -7.65
N ARG A 545 40.97 10.27 -8.21
CA ARG A 545 41.18 11.52 -7.47
C ARG A 545 40.05 11.81 -6.48
N LEU A 546 38.79 11.57 -6.85
CA LEU A 546 37.63 11.70 -5.95
C LEU A 546 37.76 10.80 -4.73
N LYS A 547 38.21 9.55 -4.93
CA LYS A 547 38.48 8.61 -3.85
C LYS A 547 39.47 9.16 -2.81
N MET A 548 40.47 9.93 -3.25
CA MET A 548 41.45 10.56 -2.35
C MET A 548 40.93 11.84 -1.69
N SER A 549 39.89 12.47 -2.24
CA SER A 549 39.32 13.72 -1.71
C SER A 549 38.09 13.52 -0.84
N ILE A 550 37.36 12.41 -0.99
CA ILE A 550 36.18 12.09 -0.19
C ILE A 550 36.62 11.47 1.15
N HIS A 551 36.39 12.20 2.23
CA HIS A 551 36.74 11.77 3.58
C HIS A 551 35.50 11.26 4.30
N VAL A 552 35.38 9.94 4.42
CA VAL A 552 34.30 9.27 5.16
C VAL A 552 34.86 8.58 6.40
N ARG A 553 34.19 8.75 7.54
CA ARG A 553 34.52 8.08 8.80
C ARG A 553 33.95 6.67 8.85
N GLU A 554 32.72 6.52 8.38
CA GLU A 554 31.96 5.28 8.41
C GLU A 554 31.26 5.07 7.08
N VAL A 555 31.27 3.81 6.61
CA VAL A 555 30.53 3.37 5.44
C VAL A 555 29.84 2.06 5.79
N ALA A 556 28.52 2.02 5.61
CA ALA A 556 27.71 0.84 5.85
C ALA A 556 26.71 0.66 4.71
N ASN A 557 26.25 -0.57 4.47
CA ASN A 557 25.14 -0.80 3.56
C ASN A 557 23.88 -0.09 4.08
N ALA A 558 23.06 0.42 3.17
CA ALA A 558 21.81 1.06 3.55
C ALA A 558 20.92 0.06 4.32
N PRO A 559 20.32 0.49 5.45
CA PRO A 559 19.41 -0.36 6.21
C PRO A 559 18.15 -0.66 5.40
N ALA A 560 17.46 -1.74 5.76
CA ALA A 560 16.12 -2.00 5.22
C ALA A 560 15.15 -0.90 5.68
N HIS A 561 14.23 -0.51 4.79
CA HIS A 561 13.15 0.40 5.10
C HIS A 561 12.18 -0.24 6.11
N GLU A 562 11.54 0.62 6.91
CA GLU A 562 10.58 0.17 7.90
C GLU A 562 9.35 -0.46 7.20
N HIS A 563 8.93 -1.63 7.70
CA HIS A 563 7.87 -2.42 7.06
C HIS A 563 6.57 -1.62 6.86
N HIS A 564 6.23 -0.74 7.80
CA HIS A 564 5.01 0.04 7.71
C HIS A 564 5.03 1.10 6.60
N ILE A 565 6.21 1.63 6.24
CA ILE A 565 6.37 2.56 5.12
C ILE A 565 6.12 1.80 3.83
N ILE A 566 6.80 0.66 3.64
CA ILE A 566 6.61 -0.19 2.46
C ILE A 566 5.15 -0.68 2.35
N ALA A 567 4.54 -1.11 3.46
CA ALA A 567 3.16 -1.54 3.49
C ALA A 567 2.19 -0.41 3.12
N LEU A 568 2.45 0.82 3.56
CA LEU A 568 1.66 1.98 3.21
C LEU A 568 1.70 2.25 1.70
N HIS A 569 2.88 2.23 1.09
CA HIS A 569 3.00 2.45 -0.35
C HIS A 569 2.45 1.28 -1.20
N LYS A 570 2.69 0.02 -0.81
CA LYS A 570 2.23 -1.17 -1.56
C LYS A 570 0.73 -1.47 -1.38
N HIS A 571 0.19 -1.24 -0.18
CA HIS A 571 -1.16 -1.67 0.19
C HIS A 571 -2.10 -0.53 0.60
N GLY A 572 -1.62 0.70 0.77
CA GLY A 572 -2.42 1.86 1.19
C GLY A 572 -2.70 1.90 2.69
N HIS A 573 -2.23 0.91 3.45
CA HIS A 573 -2.43 0.82 4.89
C HIS A 573 -1.19 0.24 5.57
N ARG A 574 -0.84 0.80 6.74
CA ARG A 574 0.33 0.39 7.55
C ARG A 574 0.29 -1.07 8.03
N LEU A 575 -0.89 -1.70 8.03
CA LEU A 575 -1.12 -3.08 8.51
C LEU A 575 -1.02 -4.15 7.40
N GLY A 576 -0.53 -3.80 6.20
CA GLY A 576 -0.12 -4.80 5.20
C GLY A 576 -1.24 -5.40 4.34
N GLY A 577 -2.33 -4.68 4.08
CA GLY A 577 -3.32 -5.06 3.07
C GLY A 577 -4.13 -6.35 3.33
N LEU A 578 -3.99 -6.96 4.52
CA LEU A 578 -4.75 -8.17 4.86
C LEU A 578 -6.26 -7.85 4.88
N PRO A 579 -7.12 -8.71 4.29
CA PRO A 579 -8.56 -8.47 4.21
C PRO A 579 -9.17 -8.22 5.60
N PRO A 580 -10.18 -7.34 5.74
CA PRO A 580 -10.89 -7.13 7.02
C PRO A 580 -11.40 -8.43 7.66
N ALA A 581 -11.73 -9.43 6.84
CA ALA A 581 -12.10 -10.77 7.28
C ALA A 581 -11.01 -11.48 8.10
N PHE A 582 -9.72 -11.28 7.78
CA PHE A 582 -8.61 -11.83 8.55
C PHE A 582 -8.61 -11.27 9.98
N TRP A 583 -8.70 -9.95 10.11
CA TRP A 583 -8.74 -9.27 11.41
C TRP A 583 -9.99 -9.63 12.22
N PHE A 584 -11.13 -9.76 11.54
CA PHE A 584 -12.35 -10.26 12.17
C PHE A 584 -12.16 -11.70 12.67
N SER A 585 -11.55 -12.59 11.88
CA SER A 585 -11.29 -13.98 12.28
C SER A 585 -10.35 -14.08 13.49
N LEU A 586 -9.32 -13.23 13.55
CA LEU A 586 -8.39 -13.15 14.66
C LEU A 586 -9.11 -12.65 15.94
N GLY A 587 -9.98 -11.65 15.80
CA GLY A 587 -10.82 -11.16 16.89
C GLY A 587 -11.78 -12.22 17.42
N VAL A 588 -12.45 -12.98 16.53
CA VAL A 588 -13.33 -14.09 16.92
C VAL A 588 -12.54 -15.19 17.62
N LEU A 589 -11.35 -15.55 17.13
CA LEU A 589 -10.49 -16.56 17.76
C LEU A 589 -10.07 -16.14 19.18
N LEU A 590 -9.67 -14.87 19.36
CA LEU A 590 -9.35 -14.30 20.67
C LEU A 590 -10.56 -14.39 21.62
N ILE A 591 -11.75 -14.01 21.17
CA ILE A 591 -12.97 -14.09 21.98
C ILE A 591 -13.27 -15.54 22.36
N LEU A 592 -13.20 -16.48 21.41
CA LEU A 592 -13.42 -17.91 21.67
C LEU A 592 -12.41 -18.48 22.68
N PHE A 593 -11.14 -18.08 22.57
CA PHE A 593 -10.10 -18.46 23.53
C PHE A 593 -10.42 -17.96 24.94
N HIS A 594 -10.86 -16.71 25.09
CA HIS A 594 -11.21 -16.16 26.40
C HIS A 594 -12.48 -16.81 26.97
N LEU A 595 -13.49 -17.09 26.14
CA LEU A 595 -14.67 -17.85 26.56
C LEU A 595 -14.32 -19.27 27.01
N PHE A 596 -13.37 -19.92 26.34
CA PHE A 596 -12.85 -21.23 26.75
C PHE A 596 -12.11 -21.15 28.09
N LEU A 597 -11.28 -20.14 28.29
CA LEU A 597 -10.55 -19.93 29.55
C LEU A 597 -11.50 -19.65 30.72
N ILE A 598 -12.52 -18.82 30.50
CA ILE A 598 -13.60 -18.57 31.47
C ILE A 598 -14.34 -19.87 31.81
N LYS A 599 -14.64 -20.70 30.81
CA LYS A 599 -15.29 -22.01 31.03
C LYS A 599 -14.43 -22.96 31.86
N LEU A 600 -13.11 -22.95 31.63
CA LEU A 600 -12.17 -23.79 32.38
C LEU A 600 -12.15 -23.36 33.85
N ILE A 601 -12.01 -22.05 34.11
CA ILE A 601 -12.06 -21.47 35.46
C ILE A 601 -13.40 -21.78 36.15
N TYR A 602 -14.53 -21.64 35.44
CA TYR A 602 -15.86 -21.93 35.98
C TYR A 602 -16.04 -23.42 36.35
N ASN A 603 -15.51 -24.33 35.52
CA ASN A 603 -15.60 -25.75 35.78
C ASN A 603 -14.73 -26.19 36.97
N GLU A 604 -13.53 -25.61 37.11
CA GLU A 604 -12.67 -25.87 38.27
C GLU A 604 -13.35 -25.39 39.57
N TYR A 605 -13.91 -24.17 39.55
CA TYR A 605 -14.66 -23.62 40.67
C TYR A 605 -15.87 -24.47 41.10
N LYS A 606 -16.48 -25.21 40.17
CA LYS A 606 -17.64 -26.07 40.45
C LYS A 606 -17.25 -27.50 40.89
N SER A 607 -16.03 -27.94 40.61
CA SER A 607 -15.58 -29.32 40.88
C SER A 607 -15.32 -29.60 42.36
N ASP A 608 -14.96 -28.57 43.14
CA ASP A 608 -14.67 -28.66 44.59
C ASP A 608 -15.90 -28.87 45.49
N ARG A 609 -17.10 -29.09 44.93
CA ARG A 609 -18.34 -29.33 45.70
C ARG A 609 -18.95 -30.73 45.50
N LYS A 610 -18.14 -31.79 45.47
CA LYS A 610 -18.66 -33.17 45.59
C LYS A 610 -18.14 -33.83 46.88
N PRO A 611 -19.01 -34.16 47.85
CA PRO A 611 -18.59 -34.79 49.10
C PRO A 611 -18.15 -36.25 48.85
N TYR A 612 -16.98 -36.62 49.38
CA TYR A 612 -16.41 -37.97 49.33
C TYR A 612 -17.28 -38.99 50.09
N PRO A 613 -17.45 -40.24 49.59
CA PRO A 613 -18.18 -41.27 50.32
C PRO A 613 -17.33 -41.85 51.46
N ASN A 614 -17.85 -41.76 52.69
CA ASN A 614 -17.28 -42.34 53.91
C ASN A 614 -17.27 -43.88 53.85
N TRP A 615 -16.10 -44.50 53.67
CA TRP A 615 -15.90 -45.95 53.81
C TRP A 615 -15.45 -46.37 55.22
N ARG A 616 -15.39 -45.44 56.17
CA ARG A 616 -15.13 -45.76 57.58
C ARG A 616 -16.38 -46.32 58.23
N TYR A 617 -16.52 -47.64 58.23
CA TYR A 617 -17.04 -48.49 59.31
C TYR A 617 -17.38 -49.87 58.72
N THR A 618 -16.47 -50.85 58.83
CA THR A 618 -16.84 -52.27 58.92
C THR A 618 -15.65 -53.16 59.30
N PHE A 619 -15.86 -53.94 60.37
CA PHE A 619 -15.13 -55.14 60.86
C PHE A 619 -13.92 -54.98 61.80
N TYR A 620 -14.25 -55.01 63.10
CA TYR A 620 -13.48 -55.68 64.15
C TYR A 620 -13.23 -57.15 63.77
N SER A 621 -11.98 -57.58 63.73
CA SER A 621 -11.60 -59.00 63.87
C SER A 621 -10.37 -59.04 64.78
N ASN A 622 -10.49 -59.65 65.97
CA ASN A 622 -9.41 -59.89 66.94
C ASN A 622 -8.37 -60.93 66.43
N GLU A 623 -8.09 -60.97 65.12
CA GLU A 623 -7.07 -61.85 64.55
C GLU A 623 -5.69 -61.20 64.73
N ASN A 624 -4.76 -61.89 65.38
CA ASN A 624 -3.37 -61.46 65.44
C ASN A 624 -2.63 -61.79 64.13
N LEU A 625 -1.41 -61.28 63.92
CA LEU A 625 -0.67 -61.49 62.67
C LEU A 625 -0.29 -62.96 62.43
N TYR A 626 -0.16 -63.76 63.49
CA TYR A 626 0.09 -65.20 63.38
C TYR A 626 -1.16 -65.94 62.91
N ASP A 627 -2.34 -65.52 63.37
CA ASP A 627 -3.64 -66.05 62.95
C ASP A 627 -3.93 -65.74 61.48
N ILE A 628 -3.57 -64.53 61.02
CA ILE A 628 -3.71 -64.13 59.61
C ILE A 628 -2.88 -65.04 58.68
N LEU A 629 -1.68 -65.44 59.12
CA LEU A 629 -0.83 -66.39 58.39
C LEU A 629 -1.12 -67.86 58.70
N GLY A 630 -1.98 -68.16 59.67
CA GLY A 630 -2.30 -69.53 60.08
C GLY A 630 -1.11 -70.30 60.66
N VAL A 631 -0.17 -69.63 61.32
CA VAL A 631 1.05 -70.24 61.89
C VAL A 631 1.12 -70.05 63.40
N SER A 632 1.81 -70.96 64.10
CA SER A 632 2.04 -70.81 65.54
C SER A 632 2.90 -69.58 65.86
N ARG A 633 2.69 -68.98 67.03
CA ARG A 633 3.55 -67.89 67.54
C ARG A 633 5.02 -68.30 67.67
N HIS A 634 5.32 -69.60 67.83
CA HIS A 634 6.67 -70.14 67.86
C HIS A 634 7.18 -70.60 66.48
N ALA A 635 6.46 -70.30 65.40
CA ALA A 635 6.85 -70.72 64.06
C ALA A 635 8.22 -70.15 63.66
N SER A 636 9.06 -70.99 63.05
CA SER A 636 10.33 -70.57 62.45
C SER A 636 10.09 -69.64 61.26
N LEU A 637 11.07 -68.79 60.92
CA LEU A 637 11.00 -67.92 59.73
C LEU A 637 10.71 -68.72 58.44
N LYS A 638 11.21 -69.96 58.36
CA LYS A 638 10.96 -70.87 57.23
C LYS A 638 9.49 -71.28 57.15
N GLN A 639 8.81 -71.49 58.28
CA GLN A 639 7.38 -71.79 58.33
C GLN A 639 6.53 -70.55 57.98
N ILE A 640 6.88 -69.37 58.51
CA ILE A 640 6.20 -68.11 58.18
C ILE A 640 6.28 -67.80 56.69
N LYS A 641 7.46 -67.98 56.08
CA LYS A 641 7.67 -67.78 54.64
C LYS A 641 6.87 -68.77 53.80
N ARG A 642 6.79 -70.04 54.20
CA ARG A 642 5.98 -71.04 53.50
C ARG A 642 4.50 -70.69 53.54
N ALA A 643 3.96 -70.39 54.73
CA ALA A 643 2.56 -70.01 54.89
C ALA A 643 2.18 -68.76 54.07
N PHE A 644 3.05 -67.75 54.05
CA PHE A 644 2.85 -66.56 53.21
C PHE A 644 2.77 -66.90 51.72
N VAL A 645 3.68 -67.76 51.22
CA VAL A 645 3.67 -68.15 49.80
C VAL A 645 2.39 -68.91 49.45
N ASP A 646 1.95 -69.83 50.30
CA ASP A 646 0.75 -70.63 50.06
C ASP A 646 -0.52 -69.78 50.10
N LEU A 647 -0.64 -68.88 51.08
CA LEU A 647 -1.77 -67.95 51.19
C LEU A 647 -1.76 -66.89 50.09
N SER A 648 -0.59 -66.38 49.69
CA SER A 648 -0.48 -65.40 48.62
C SER A 648 -0.94 -65.97 47.29
N LYS A 649 -0.60 -67.24 46.99
CA LYS A 649 -1.11 -67.93 45.80
C LYS A 649 -2.62 -68.14 45.86
N LYS A 650 -3.15 -68.50 47.04
CA LYS A 650 -4.58 -68.75 47.23
C LYS A 650 -5.42 -67.49 47.07
N TYR A 651 -4.97 -66.35 47.60
CA TYR A 651 -5.72 -65.10 47.65
C TYR A 651 -5.24 -64.05 46.62
N HIS A 652 -4.34 -64.40 45.69
CA HIS A 652 -3.83 -63.45 44.71
C HIS A 652 -4.97 -62.85 43.87
N PRO A 653 -5.00 -61.52 43.65
CA PRO A 653 -6.06 -60.86 42.88
C PRO A 653 -6.11 -61.31 41.42
N ASP A 654 -4.98 -61.74 40.85
CA ASP A 654 -4.95 -62.27 39.47
C ASP A 654 -5.64 -63.63 39.32
N VAL A 655 -5.66 -64.43 40.39
CA VAL A 655 -6.31 -65.75 40.41
C VAL A 655 -7.79 -65.61 40.80
N ASN A 656 -8.13 -64.59 41.61
CA ASN A 656 -9.48 -64.34 42.13
C ASN A 656 -10.06 -63.01 41.63
N LYS A 657 -10.07 -62.78 40.31
CA LYS A 657 -10.52 -61.51 39.72
C LYS A 657 -12.00 -61.24 40.02
N GLY A 658 -12.27 -60.10 40.67
CA GLY A 658 -13.63 -59.60 40.90
C GLY A 658 -14.18 -59.84 42.32
N ASP A 659 -13.52 -60.64 43.16
CA ASP A 659 -13.92 -60.82 44.56
C ASP A 659 -13.19 -59.83 45.48
N ARG A 660 -13.92 -58.83 45.98
CA ARG A 660 -13.38 -57.81 46.91
C ARG A 660 -12.90 -58.41 48.24
N THR A 661 -13.43 -59.56 48.67
CA THR A 661 -13.06 -60.19 49.94
C THR A 661 -11.65 -60.80 49.87
N CYS A 662 -11.30 -61.44 48.75
CA CYS A 662 -9.95 -61.95 48.46
C CYS A 662 -8.92 -60.82 48.41
N SER A 663 -9.25 -59.69 47.77
CA SER A 663 -8.36 -58.52 47.72
C SER A 663 -8.09 -57.95 49.12
N SER A 664 -9.10 -57.87 49.99
CA SER A 664 -8.92 -57.40 51.36
C SER A 664 -8.10 -58.38 52.20
N ARG A 665 -8.33 -59.70 52.07
CA ARG A 665 -7.57 -60.73 52.80
C ARG A 665 -6.11 -60.79 52.34
N TYR A 666 -5.84 -60.60 51.05
CA TYR A 666 -4.49 -60.57 50.49
C TYR A 666 -3.65 -59.42 51.10
N VAL A 667 -4.23 -58.23 51.24
CA VAL A 667 -3.56 -57.09 51.90
C VAL A 667 -3.14 -57.45 53.33
N LYS A 668 -4.04 -58.07 54.11
CA LYS A 668 -3.73 -58.53 55.48
C LYS A 668 -2.60 -59.56 55.52
N ILE A 669 -2.57 -60.51 54.57
CA ILE A 669 -1.52 -61.54 54.48
C ILE A 669 -0.14 -60.92 54.20
N VAL A 670 -0.08 -59.94 53.30
CA VAL A 670 1.16 -59.21 52.98
C VAL A 670 1.65 -58.41 54.19
N GLU A 671 0.74 -57.72 54.88
CA GLU A 671 1.04 -56.98 56.10
C GLU A 671 1.61 -57.88 57.20
N ALA A 672 0.93 -59.00 57.50
CA ALA A 672 1.37 -59.95 58.51
C ALA A 672 2.76 -60.54 58.19
N TYR A 673 3.04 -60.92 56.94
CA TYR A 673 4.35 -61.41 56.55
C TYR A 673 5.43 -60.32 56.66
N SER A 674 5.13 -59.07 56.29
CA SER A 674 6.09 -57.96 56.34
C SER A 674 6.63 -57.69 57.75
N ILE A 675 5.81 -57.94 58.77
CA ILE A 675 6.15 -57.76 60.19
C ILE A 675 6.80 -59.05 60.74
N LEU A 676 6.18 -60.21 60.51
CA LEU A 676 6.65 -61.48 61.11
C LEU A 676 7.91 -62.06 60.44
N SER A 677 8.22 -61.68 59.20
CA SER A 677 9.41 -62.15 58.49
C SER A 677 10.72 -61.51 58.98
N LYS A 678 10.65 -60.38 59.69
CA LYS A 678 11.83 -59.66 60.21
C LYS A 678 11.96 -59.88 61.73
N PRO A 679 13.11 -60.39 62.23
CA PRO A 679 13.29 -60.68 63.66
C PRO A 679 12.99 -59.49 64.58
N GLU A 680 13.44 -58.28 64.21
CA GLU A 680 13.24 -57.09 65.04
C GLU A 680 11.78 -56.63 65.08
N SER A 681 11.11 -56.59 63.94
CA SER A 681 9.69 -56.21 63.83
C SER A 681 8.81 -57.23 64.53
N ARG A 682 9.11 -58.53 64.39
CA ARG A 682 8.44 -59.62 65.12
C ARG A 682 8.61 -59.47 66.63
N ARG A 683 9.82 -59.15 67.11
CA ARG A 683 10.09 -58.96 68.55
C ARG A 683 9.29 -57.79 69.13
N LYS A 684 9.21 -56.66 68.40
CA LYS A 684 8.40 -55.50 68.80
C LYS A 684 6.91 -55.86 68.84
N TYR A 685 6.42 -56.53 67.80
CA TYR A 685 5.04 -57.00 67.75
C TYR A 685 4.71 -57.98 68.88
N ASP A 686 5.62 -58.92 69.19
CA ASP A 686 5.44 -59.85 70.30
C ASP A 686 5.41 -59.14 71.65
N ALA A 687 6.22 -58.10 71.84
CA ALA A 687 6.23 -57.28 73.05
C ALA A 687 4.93 -56.48 73.22
N GLU A 688 4.41 -55.89 72.14
CA GLU A 688 3.11 -55.20 72.12
C GLU A 688 1.95 -56.15 72.40
N LEU A 689 1.96 -57.34 71.79
CA LEU A 689 0.95 -58.37 72.04
C LEU A 689 0.98 -58.85 73.50
N HIS A 690 2.16 -58.93 74.12
CA HIS A 690 2.28 -59.18 75.56
C HIS A 690 1.73 -58.04 76.41
N ALA A 691 2.00 -56.78 76.06
CA ALA A 691 1.47 -55.61 76.78
C ALA A 691 -0.06 -55.46 76.65
N GLN A 692 -0.63 -55.86 75.50
CA GLN A 692 -2.08 -55.87 75.29
C GLN A 692 -2.77 -56.96 76.14
N ASN A 693 -2.16 -58.13 76.27
CA ASN A 693 -2.68 -59.19 77.16
C ASN A 693 -2.58 -58.81 78.65
N TYR A 694 -1.56 -58.04 79.06
CA TYR A 694 -1.43 -57.50 80.42
C TYR A 694 -2.38 -56.34 80.74
N SER A 695 -2.86 -55.59 79.74
CA SER A 695 -3.77 -54.44 79.93
C SER A 695 -5.26 -54.79 79.90
N HIS A 696 -5.61 -56.03 79.53
CA HIS A 696 -6.96 -56.59 79.66
C HIS A 696 -7.26 -57.20 81.04
N GLU A 697 -6.25 -57.35 81.92
CA GLU A 697 -6.40 -57.97 83.25
C GLU A 697 -6.52 -56.95 84.40
N ASN A 698 -6.44 -55.63 84.14
CA ASN A 698 -6.46 -54.58 85.17
C ASN A 698 -7.24 -53.31 84.77
N ARG A 699 -8.51 -53.46 84.39
CA ARG A 699 -9.44 -52.32 84.14
C ARG A 699 -10.82 -52.51 84.78
N GLU A 700 -10.85 -52.69 86.09
CA GLU A 700 -11.96 -52.22 86.93
C GLU A 700 -11.43 -51.15 87.89
N ARG A 701 -11.66 -49.86 87.59
CA ARG A 701 -11.94 -48.76 88.55
C ARG A 701 -11.96 -47.38 87.85
N PRO A 702 -12.91 -46.48 88.16
CA PRO A 702 -13.07 -45.24 87.41
C PRO A 702 -12.57 -43.97 88.11
N SER A 703 -12.09 -43.06 87.25
CA SER A 703 -12.19 -41.59 87.28
C SER A 703 -11.64 -40.80 88.47
N ASN A 704 -10.65 -39.92 88.20
CA ASN A 704 -10.86 -38.51 88.53
C ASN A 704 -10.05 -37.54 87.64
N LYS A 705 -10.65 -36.37 87.39
CA LYS A 705 -10.09 -35.21 86.69
C LYS A 705 -9.14 -34.44 87.61
N ASN A 706 -8.02 -33.94 87.06
CA ASN A 706 -7.61 -32.52 87.07
C ASN A 706 -6.10 -32.36 86.83
N TYR A 707 -5.76 -31.18 86.30
CA TYR A 707 -4.49 -30.46 86.35
C TYR A 707 -3.54 -30.47 85.12
N GLN A 708 -3.71 -29.40 84.33
CA GLN A 708 -2.74 -28.35 83.97
C GLN A 708 -1.25 -28.65 83.65
N SER A 709 -0.79 -27.90 82.61
CA SER A 709 0.58 -27.37 82.42
C SER A 709 1.59 -28.40 81.88
N SER A 710 2.56 -28.13 81.00
CA SER A 710 3.12 -26.90 80.41
C SER A 710 3.92 -27.32 79.15
N TYR A 711 4.13 -26.36 78.28
CA TYR A 711 5.05 -26.35 77.14
C TYR A 711 6.41 -27.02 77.40
N SER A 712 6.97 -27.65 76.36
CA SER A 712 8.39 -27.51 76.04
C SER A 712 8.66 -27.83 74.56
N TYR A 713 9.16 -26.83 73.84
CA TYR A 713 9.76 -27.01 72.52
C TYR A 713 11.18 -27.56 72.70
N GLY A 714 11.49 -28.68 72.08
CA GLY A 714 12.83 -29.25 72.01
C GLY A 714 13.13 -29.68 70.58
N TRP A 715 14.10 -29.02 69.96
CA TRP A 715 14.62 -29.33 68.63
C TRP A 715 15.59 -30.52 68.67
N ASN A 716 15.58 -31.27 67.56
CA ASN A 716 16.61 -32.18 67.02
C ASN A 716 16.70 -33.60 67.60
N TYR A 717 16.48 -34.61 66.75
CA TYR A 717 17.56 -35.33 66.06
C TYR A 717 16.94 -36.27 65.00
N TRP A 718 17.37 -36.12 63.74
CA TRP A 718 16.98 -36.99 62.63
C TRP A 718 17.80 -38.29 62.74
N ASN A 719 17.15 -39.43 62.95
CA ASN A 719 17.79 -40.75 62.96
C ASN A 719 17.32 -41.56 61.71
N PRO A 720 18.18 -41.91 60.75
CA PRO A 720 17.74 -42.44 59.45
C PRO A 720 17.25 -43.90 59.43
N ASN A 721 17.12 -44.59 60.58
CA ASN A 721 16.85 -46.04 60.62
C ASN A 721 15.54 -46.45 61.31
N GLU A 722 14.53 -45.57 61.37
CA GLU A 722 13.20 -45.93 61.91
C GLU A 722 12.15 -46.15 60.81
N SER A 723 11.32 -47.19 60.98
CA SER A 723 10.37 -47.64 59.94
C SER A 723 9.23 -46.63 59.70
N PRO A 724 8.76 -46.42 58.45
CA PRO A 724 7.84 -45.33 58.06
C PRO A 724 6.42 -45.33 58.65
N PHE A 725 6.07 -46.27 59.54
CA PHE A 725 4.70 -46.47 59.99
C PHE A 725 4.33 -45.65 61.25
N TYR A 726 5.31 -45.20 62.03
CA TYR A 726 5.06 -44.38 63.24
C TYR A 726 4.68 -42.93 62.90
N TYR A 727 5.08 -42.44 61.72
CA TYR A 727 4.81 -41.07 61.25
C TYR A 727 3.34 -40.85 60.82
N TYR A 728 2.66 -41.90 60.34
CA TYR A 728 1.27 -41.80 59.86
C TYR A 728 0.23 -41.72 61.00
N TYR A 729 0.54 -42.30 62.16
CA TYR A 729 -0.38 -42.37 63.29
C TYR A 729 -0.46 -41.07 64.11
N TYR A 730 0.59 -40.24 64.08
CA TYR A 730 0.62 -38.94 64.80
C TYR A 730 -0.09 -37.81 64.04
N TYR A 731 -0.10 -37.83 62.70
CA TYR A 731 -0.70 -36.77 61.86
C TYR A 731 -2.23 -36.84 61.78
N THR A 732 -2.83 -38.02 61.91
CA THR A 732 -4.29 -38.19 61.73
C THR A 732 -5.12 -37.62 62.88
N ARG A 733 -4.50 -37.32 64.03
CA ARG A 733 -5.19 -36.76 65.20
C ARG A 733 -5.31 -35.22 65.20
N GLN A 734 -4.58 -34.52 64.31
CA GLN A 734 -4.62 -33.05 64.15
C GLN A 734 -5.68 -32.55 63.14
N SER A 735 -6.37 -33.46 62.45
CA SER A 735 -7.28 -33.14 61.32
C SER A 735 -8.56 -32.36 61.67
N THR A 736 -8.82 -32.04 62.94
CA THR A 736 -9.92 -31.15 63.33
C THR A 736 -9.57 -29.66 63.22
N SER A 737 -8.30 -29.27 63.08
CA SER A 737 -7.90 -27.86 62.91
C SER A 737 -7.74 -27.41 61.45
N GLN A 738 -7.72 -28.33 60.48
CA GLN A 738 -7.49 -28.02 59.07
C GLN A 738 -8.71 -27.39 58.36
N ALA A 739 -9.93 -27.64 58.87
CA ALA A 739 -11.16 -27.10 58.28
C ALA A 739 -11.24 -25.56 58.30
N LYS A 740 -10.41 -24.89 59.13
CA LYS A 740 -10.35 -23.42 59.20
C LYS A 740 -9.33 -22.80 58.23
N ALA A 741 -8.33 -23.57 57.80
CA ALA A 741 -7.30 -23.10 56.86
C ALA A 741 -7.77 -23.19 55.39
N ASP A 742 -8.69 -24.11 55.07
CA ASP A 742 -9.26 -24.25 53.72
C ASP A 742 -10.21 -23.09 53.35
N ASP A 743 -10.89 -22.48 54.33
CA ASP A 743 -11.71 -21.27 54.13
C ASP A 743 -10.82 -20.03 53.81
N ASP A 744 -9.65 -19.91 54.44
CA ASP A 744 -8.69 -18.82 54.18
C ASP A 744 -7.98 -18.97 52.82
N ALA A 745 -7.71 -20.21 52.37
CA ALA A 745 -7.12 -20.48 51.05
C ALA A 745 -8.09 -20.22 49.88
N ALA A 746 -9.40 -20.43 50.10
CA ALA A 746 -10.43 -20.08 49.12
C ALA A 746 -10.52 -18.57 48.88
N ASP A 747 -10.30 -17.74 49.92
CA ASP A 747 -10.34 -16.28 49.81
C ASP A 747 -9.12 -15.71 49.07
N VAL A 748 -7.94 -16.31 49.24
CA VAL A 748 -6.71 -15.96 48.48
C VAL A 748 -6.87 -16.27 46.98
N ASN A 749 -7.48 -17.39 46.61
CA ASN A 749 -7.74 -17.73 45.20
C ASN A 749 -8.76 -16.78 44.56
N VAL A 750 -9.76 -16.31 45.30
CA VAL A 750 -10.72 -15.29 44.83
C VAL A 750 -10.05 -13.94 44.63
N GLN A 751 -9.09 -13.56 45.49
CA GLN A 751 -8.29 -12.34 45.33
C GLN A 751 -7.42 -12.39 44.08
N ILE A 752 -6.74 -13.52 43.81
CA ILE A 752 -5.90 -13.68 42.61
C ILE A 752 -6.74 -13.61 41.33
N ILE A 753 -7.92 -14.27 41.30
CA ILE A 753 -8.82 -14.22 40.14
C ILE A 753 -9.34 -12.79 39.90
N ARG A 754 -9.68 -12.05 40.97
CA ARG A 754 -10.06 -10.62 40.85
C ARG A 754 -8.91 -9.78 40.31
N VAL A 755 -7.69 -9.96 40.81
CA VAL A 755 -6.51 -9.22 40.34
C VAL A 755 -6.22 -9.51 38.87
N VAL A 756 -6.30 -10.78 38.43
CA VAL A 756 -6.09 -11.14 37.02
C VAL A 756 -7.21 -10.59 36.12
N PHE A 757 -8.47 -10.64 36.58
CA PHE A 757 -9.60 -10.06 35.84
C PHE A 757 -9.49 -8.54 35.71
N PHE A 758 -9.13 -7.83 36.78
CA PHE A 758 -8.94 -6.37 36.73
C PHE A 758 -7.66 -5.98 35.98
N ALA A 759 -6.59 -6.78 36.05
CA ALA A 759 -5.36 -6.54 35.28
C ALA A 759 -5.57 -6.74 33.77
N THR A 760 -6.34 -7.76 33.38
CA THR A 760 -6.73 -7.97 31.97
C THR A 760 -7.67 -6.87 31.49
N LEU A 761 -8.67 -6.48 32.29
CA LEU A 761 -9.55 -5.35 31.96
C LEU A 761 -8.77 -4.03 31.84
N ALA A 762 -7.88 -3.73 32.78
CA ALA A 762 -6.99 -2.57 32.73
C ALA A 762 -6.05 -2.62 31.52
N GLY A 763 -5.50 -3.80 31.19
CA GLY A 763 -4.69 -4.00 29.99
C GLY A 763 -5.48 -3.74 28.71
N THR A 764 -6.74 -4.19 28.63
CA THR A 764 -7.61 -3.88 27.49
C THR A 764 -7.99 -2.40 27.42
N VAL A 765 -8.26 -1.75 28.55
CA VAL A 765 -8.54 -0.31 28.61
C VAL A 765 -7.31 0.51 28.24
N LEU A 766 -6.12 0.13 28.69
CA LEU A 766 -4.85 0.73 28.29
C LEU A 766 -4.57 0.51 26.79
N HIS A 767 -4.90 -0.66 26.24
CA HIS A 767 -4.83 -0.89 24.79
C HIS A 767 -5.80 -0.01 24.02
N ILE A 768 -7.05 0.13 24.50
CA ILE A 768 -8.07 1.00 23.90
C ILE A 768 -7.68 2.48 24.05
N GLN A 769 -7.11 2.89 25.19
CA GLN A 769 -6.58 4.24 25.41
C GLN A 769 -5.35 4.49 24.55
N ARG A 770 -4.47 3.51 24.35
CA ARG A 770 -3.33 3.60 23.43
C ARG A 770 -3.80 3.68 21.99
N LEU A 771 -4.83 2.93 21.59
CA LEU A 771 -5.47 3.05 20.27
C LEU A 771 -6.14 4.41 20.09
N ARG A 772 -6.81 4.95 21.14
CA ARG A 772 -7.36 6.31 21.13
C ARG A 772 -6.28 7.39 21.14
N HIS A 773 -5.16 7.17 21.82
CA HIS A 773 -4.01 8.06 21.84
C HIS A 773 -3.30 8.04 20.48
N ILE A 774 -3.18 6.88 19.82
CA ILE A 774 -2.70 6.77 18.44
C ILE A 774 -3.65 7.53 17.51
N ARG A 775 -4.97 7.38 17.65
CA ARG A 775 -5.97 8.14 16.88
C ARG A 775 -5.96 9.65 17.16
N ASN A 776 -5.59 10.07 18.37
CA ASN A 776 -5.46 11.49 18.68
C ASN A 776 -4.09 12.05 18.26
N MET A 777 -3.03 11.21 18.19
CA MET A 777 -1.77 11.57 17.51
C MET A 777 -1.94 11.64 15.99
N GLU A 778 -2.88 10.90 15.37
CA GLU A 778 -3.26 11.10 13.96
C GLU A 778 -3.74 12.53 13.67
N VAL A 779 -4.33 13.23 14.65
CA VAL A 779 -4.76 14.64 14.48
C VAL A 779 -3.66 15.63 14.88
N VAL A 780 -2.85 15.30 15.89
CA VAL A 780 -1.82 16.20 16.42
C VAL A 780 -0.51 16.13 15.63
N ASP A 781 -0.07 14.97 15.13
CA ASP A 781 1.14 14.88 14.28
C ASP A 781 0.88 15.45 12.88
N GLN A 782 -0.33 15.31 12.36
CA GLN A 782 -0.73 15.94 11.10
C GLN A 782 -0.83 17.48 11.21
N PHE A 783 -1.00 18.03 12.43
CA PHE A 783 -1.02 19.48 12.69
C PHE A 783 0.32 20.02 13.23
N ASN A 784 1.14 19.20 13.89
CA ASN A 784 2.46 19.59 14.45
C ASN A 784 3.59 19.43 13.44
N VAL A 785 3.58 18.42 12.57
CA VAL A 785 4.54 18.35 11.44
C VAL A 785 4.34 19.54 10.50
N ASP A 786 3.09 19.97 10.30
CA ASP A 786 2.72 21.14 9.52
C ASP A 786 2.93 22.49 10.26
N SER A 787 3.07 22.52 11.60
CA SER A 787 3.22 23.79 12.34
C SER A 787 4.61 24.04 12.92
N GLU A 788 5.38 23.00 13.24
CA GLU A 788 6.73 23.13 13.83
C GLU A 788 7.82 23.30 12.76
N PHE A 789 7.63 22.70 11.58
CA PHE A 789 8.45 23.00 10.38
C PHE A 789 8.18 24.42 9.87
N TYR A 790 6.91 24.86 9.86
CA TYR A 790 6.54 26.21 9.40
C TYR A 790 6.88 27.33 10.40
N ARG A 791 6.93 27.08 11.71
CA ARG A 791 7.41 28.08 12.69
C ARG A 791 8.90 28.41 12.59
N ARG A 792 9.71 27.57 11.93
CA ARG A 792 11.16 27.81 11.74
C ARG A 792 11.51 28.51 10.42
N THR A 793 10.55 28.73 9.53
CA THR A 793 10.71 29.54 8.32
C THR A 793 9.81 30.78 8.39
N LEU A 794 10.37 31.83 9.00
CA LEU A 794 10.17 33.26 8.77
C LEU A 794 8.85 33.71 8.14
N THR A 795 8.07 34.52 8.88
CA THR A 795 6.88 35.20 8.35
C THR A 795 7.25 36.21 7.25
N PRO A 796 6.46 36.31 6.15
CA PRO A 796 6.70 37.24 5.04
C PRO A 796 6.82 38.72 5.46
N GLU A 797 6.14 39.13 6.52
CA GLU A 797 6.15 40.51 7.03
C GLU A 797 7.47 40.92 7.70
N GLN A 798 8.25 39.98 8.24
CA GLN A 798 9.52 40.29 8.90
C GLN A 798 10.69 40.38 7.91
N ASN A 799 10.60 39.73 6.75
CA ASN A 799 11.60 39.85 5.68
C ASN A 799 11.38 41.09 4.79
N MET A 800 10.14 41.56 4.62
CA MET A 800 9.89 42.81 3.87
C MET A 800 10.44 44.06 4.56
N LYS A 801 10.44 44.12 5.91
CA LYS A 801 11.00 45.26 6.67
C LYS A 801 12.53 45.25 6.81
N ARG A 802 13.21 44.16 6.42
CA ARG A 802 14.67 44.04 6.46
C ARG A 802 15.35 44.21 5.10
N LEU A 803 14.61 44.04 4.00
CA LEU A 803 15.15 44.16 2.63
C LEU A 803 14.98 45.57 2.02
N PHE A 804 14.00 46.35 2.47
CA PHE A 804 13.88 47.76 2.11
C PHE A 804 14.23 48.63 3.30
N GLY A 805 15.53 48.91 3.41
CA GLY A 805 16.01 50.03 4.22
C GLY A 805 15.29 51.31 3.81
N SER A 806 14.94 52.08 4.82
CA SER A 806 14.36 53.41 4.72
C SER A 806 15.27 54.37 3.93
N GLU A 807 14.59 55.20 3.14
CA GLU A 807 14.90 56.57 2.73
C GLU A 807 15.50 56.85 1.34
N GLU A 808 14.77 57.77 0.69
CA GLU A 808 14.96 58.66 -0.47
C GLU A 808 15.00 58.10 -1.90
#